data_AF-A0A819YSM4-F1
#
_entry.id   AF-A0A819YSM4-F1
#
_cell.length_a   1.000
_cell.length_b   1.000
_cell.length_c   1.000
_cell.angle_alpha   90.00
_cell.angle_beta   90.00
_cell.angle_gamma   90.00
#
_symmetry.space_group_name_H-M   'P 1'
#
loop_
_entity.id
_entity.type
_entity.pdbx_description
1 polymer ?
#
loop_
_entity_poly.entity_id
_entity_poly.type
_entity_poly.pdbx_seq_one_letter_code
_entity_poly.pdbx_strand_id
1 'polypeptide(L)'
;MVFHSYSNYAKYAWGANEHRPISKTGHSANIFGSSPLGISIIDSIDTIYLADLKEFYQKSRDWIETKFNPNVPSEVSVFEINIRLVGGFLSIYALTNDKLYLDKAELMANRLLPAFDTPTGIPHALITLSNGASKNWNWAAGGCSILSEFGTVHLEFQYLSQLTGKDIYLQKVEKIRKVLKGASENNMYYNYLNPQTGAWCQKHASLGALGDSFYEYLLKSWILSGKKDEEARSMYENAMKAAEEAMLRKTPTSNLMYFGEQRSGRLDPQMGHLTCFVGGLYVLSASSGAISLNSSAKNQMEIAQAIGKTCRESYTRTATGLGPEAFHFERTDVEAKALRDQEKYYILRPEVIETWFYLWRNTHEQIYRDWAWQAIISLEKYCRVEGGYSGIRDVYSSVVSHDDVQQNIPKTTQQTLYVPLKHRFFDLIPKEVMQIIVAIKHFSEGVVPPQFAQFCRRPLVARLIRSLVNALNEQKDQHIHLLFDAIYKQLTEKNNLTADILLYTGDSTIRRTNSIQLLRIGKKVVVGVTDGIMIENKVLAKASEPVINFMSNFWSSFDSMRPNINAYRESIGNVCSSSTIMADLNCIILADERQQDAFQVDKQRQENGLSQFAVHIVPMISADKDNQDQDKKLSLISFRQQVLNILLKSRLQSVESNLPCIINGVSIEGSINARRIENLGAGISKCDKLGHKTYKIDTDAYKKINEKFGKDIINSIDREIDRKFVDKKVFQSSDELKILTDIFWNLVLHLMQRIVEYLFKEAQRTIVLDAILLLEATKIIVPMKHGYCIYDYQKSYSMYCRIL
;
A
#
# COMPACT_ATOMS: atom_id res chain seq x y z
N MET A 1 -4.43 -22.15 -5.03
CA MET A 1 -5.08 -21.94 -6.34
C MET A 1 -4.08 -21.76 -7.47
N VAL A 2 -3.24 -20.72 -7.49
CA VAL A 2 -2.31 -20.50 -8.62
C VAL A 2 -1.29 -21.60 -8.83
N PHE A 3 -0.67 -22.11 -7.77
CA PHE A 3 0.18 -23.28 -7.87
C PHE A 3 -0.58 -24.47 -8.51
N HIS A 4 -1.80 -24.79 -8.04
CA HIS A 4 -2.63 -25.87 -8.60
C HIS A 4 -2.94 -25.65 -10.09
N SER A 5 -3.36 -24.44 -10.46
CA SER A 5 -3.69 -24.12 -11.85
C SER A 5 -2.46 -24.17 -12.77
N TYR A 6 -1.36 -23.52 -12.38
CA TYR A 6 -0.18 -23.43 -13.23
C TYR A 6 0.62 -24.73 -13.31
N SER A 7 0.76 -25.45 -12.20
CA SER A 7 1.46 -26.74 -12.21
C SER A 7 0.75 -27.75 -13.11
N ASN A 8 -0.59 -27.77 -13.13
CA ASN A 8 -1.33 -28.63 -14.03
C ASN A 8 -1.24 -28.16 -15.49
N TYR A 9 -1.31 -26.86 -15.78
CA TYR A 9 -1.00 -26.34 -17.12
C TYR A 9 0.40 -26.78 -17.57
N ALA A 10 1.40 -26.61 -16.72
CA ALA A 10 2.77 -26.98 -17.00
C ALA A 10 3.00 -28.49 -17.16
N LYS A 11 2.08 -29.32 -16.65
CA LYS A 11 2.08 -30.77 -16.78
C LYS A 11 1.40 -31.24 -18.08
N TYR A 12 0.25 -30.65 -18.42
CA TYR A 12 -0.65 -31.20 -19.45
C TYR A 12 -0.74 -30.36 -20.74
N ALA A 13 -0.34 -29.09 -20.70
CA ALA A 13 -0.56 -28.13 -21.78
C ALA A 13 0.62 -27.17 -21.99
N TRP A 14 1.84 -27.54 -21.56
CA TRP A 14 3.01 -26.66 -21.64
C TRP A 14 3.27 -26.18 -23.08
N GLY A 15 3.27 -24.85 -23.27
CA GLY A 15 3.44 -24.20 -24.58
C GLY A 15 2.15 -24.01 -25.38
N ALA A 16 1.04 -24.65 -24.99
CA ALA A 16 -0.27 -24.37 -25.57
C ALA A 16 -0.78 -22.99 -25.14
N ASN A 17 -1.75 -22.45 -25.89
CA ASN A 17 -2.35 -21.15 -25.60
C ASN A 17 -3.13 -21.19 -24.28
N GLU A 18 -3.98 -22.20 -24.12
CA GLU A 18 -4.84 -22.40 -22.95
C GLU A 18 -4.82 -23.88 -22.53
N HIS A 19 -5.55 -24.17 -21.45
CA HIS A 19 -5.61 -25.50 -20.83
C HIS A 19 -7.05 -26.04 -20.78
N ARG A 20 -7.20 -27.34 -21.09
CA ARG A 20 -8.39 -28.13 -20.80
C ARG A 20 -8.15 -28.97 -19.53
N PRO A 21 -8.58 -28.51 -18.35
CA PRO A 21 -8.20 -29.12 -17.07
C PRO A 21 -8.90 -30.46 -16.77
N ILE A 22 -9.98 -30.81 -17.49
CA ILE A 22 -10.67 -32.10 -17.38
C ILE A 22 -10.09 -33.07 -18.42
N SER A 23 -10.03 -32.66 -19.68
CA SER A 23 -9.41 -33.48 -20.74
C SER A 23 -7.90 -33.64 -20.55
N LYS A 24 -7.26 -32.77 -19.75
CA LYS A 24 -5.81 -32.70 -19.51
C LYS A 24 -5.04 -32.52 -20.82
N THR A 25 -5.48 -31.57 -21.65
CA THR A 25 -4.87 -31.24 -22.96
C THR A 25 -4.73 -29.74 -23.16
N GLY A 26 -3.95 -29.34 -24.16
CA GLY A 26 -3.94 -27.94 -24.62
C GLY A 26 -5.28 -27.52 -25.24
N HIS A 27 -5.58 -26.22 -25.17
CA HIS A 27 -6.66 -25.57 -25.91
C HIS A 27 -6.10 -24.38 -26.70
N SER A 28 -6.67 -24.15 -27.87
CA SER A 28 -6.41 -22.95 -28.68
C SER A 28 -7.76 -22.36 -29.09
N ALA A 29 -8.23 -21.36 -28.36
CA ALA A 29 -9.39 -20.58 -28.78
C ALA A 29 -9.11 -19.87 -30.11
N ASN A 30 -10.16 -19.66 -30.90
CA ASN A 30 -10.05 -19.04 -32.24
C ASN A 30 -9.39 -17.65 -32.20
N ILE A 31 -9.54 -16.91 -31.11
CA ILE A 31 -8.92 -15.58 -30.91
C ILE A 31 -7.39 -15.61 -30.88
N PHE A 32 -6.78 -16.74 -30.54
CA PHE A 32 -5.32 -16.94 -30.52
C PHE A 32 -4.80 -17.68 -31.75
N GLY A 33 -5.69 -18.01 -32.69
CA GLY A 33 -5.39 -18.87 -33.82
C GLY A 33 -5.10 -20.31 -33.42
N SER A 34 -4.72 -21.12 -34.40
CA SER A 34 -4.46 -22.56 -34.20
C SER A 34 -3.05 -22.87 -33.69
N SER A 35 -2.10 -21.95 -33.85
CA SER A 35 -0.70 -22.18 -33.45
C SER A 35 -0.47 -21.99 -31.95
N PRO A 36 0.40 -22.81 -31.32
CA PRO A 36 0.75 -22.69 -29.91
C PRO A 36 1.75 -21.54 -29.70
N LEU A 37 1.25 -20.39 -29.28
CA LEU A 37 2.01 -19.18 -28.94
C LEU A 37 2.40 -19.12 -27.45
N GLY A 38 1.97 -20.10 -26.65
CA GLY A 38 2.23 -20.14 -25.21
C GLY A 38 1.56 -19.00 -24.45
N ILE A 39 0.33 -18.61 -24.85
CA ILE A 39 -0.42 -17.51 -24.22
C ILE A 39 -0.43 -17.68 -22.70
N SER A 40 -0.81 -18.84 -22.17
CA SER A 40 -0.84 -19.06 -20.71
C SER A 40 0.52 -18.94 -20.01
N ILE A 41 1.66 -19.21 -20.68
CA ILE A 41 3.00 -18.98 -20.10
C ILE A 41 3.21 -17.49 -19.92
N ILE A 42 3.01 -16.73 -21.00
CA ILE A 42 3.30 -15.30 -21.04
C ILE A 42 2.27 -14.55 -20.20
N ASP A 43 0.99 -14.89 -20.33
CA ASP A 43 -0.18 -14.31 -19.63
C ASP A 43 -0.22 -14.65 -18.13
N SER A 44 0.76 -15.37 -17.59
CA SER A 44 0.84 -15.63 -16.15
C SER A 44 2.19 -15.36 -15.50
N ILE A 45 3.23 -15.05 -16.28
CA ILE A 45 4.60 -14.98 -15.77
C ILE A 45 4.79 -13.94 -14.66
N ASP A 46 4.09 -12.80 -14.74
CA ASP A 46 4.08 -11.77 -13.68
C ASP A 46 3.36 -12.24 -12.40
N THR A 47 2.29 -13.01 -12.53
CA THR A 47 1.49 -13.57 -11.45
C THR A 47 2.29 -14.64 -10.73
N ILE A 48 3.02 -15.45 -11.48
CA ILE A 48 3.95 -16.45 -10.96
C ILE A 48 5.11 -15.78 -10.23
N TYR A 49 5.67 -14.71 -10.81
CA TYR A 49 6.72 -13.91 -10.20
C TYR A 49 6.26 -13.28 -8.88
N LEU A 50 5.09 -12.64 -8.86
CA LEU A 50 4.52 -12.03 -7.66
C LEU A 50 4.06 -13.04 -6.61
N ALA A 51 3.68 -14.25 -7.04
CA ALA A 51 3.36 -15.35 -6.14
C ALA A 51 4.61 -16.07 -5.59
N ASP A 52 5.81 -15.57 -5.90
CA ASP A 52 7.12 -16.13 -5.51
C ASP A 52 7.31 -17.60 -5.94
N LEU A 53 6.74 -17.98 -7.08
CA LEU A 53 6.87 -19.32 -7.66
C LEU A 53 8.12 -19.40 -8.55
N LYS A 54 9.29 -19.26 -7.95
CA LYS A 54 10.59 -19.07 -8.62
C LYS A 54 10.93 -20.12 -9.68
N GLU A 55 10.69 -21.40 -9.40
CA GLU A 55 10.97 -22.49 -10.35
C GLU A 55 10.10 -22.38 -11.61
N PHE A 56 8.81 -22.07 -11.44
CA PHE A 56 7.89 -21.86 -12.54
C PHE A 56 8.21 -20.59 -13.32
N TYR A 57 8.62 -19.52 -12.63
CA TYR A 57 9.10 -18.30 -13.27
C TYR A 57 10.31 -18.60 -14.17
N GLN A 58 11.34 -19.27 -13.63
CA GLN A 58 12.54 -19.62 -14.41
C GLN A 58 12.20 -20.49 -15.61
N LYS A 59 11.40 -21.55 -15.40
CA LYS A 59 10.94 -22.43 -16.49
C LYS A 59 10.19 -21.65 -17.59
N SER A 60 9.37 -20.67 -17.21
CA SER A 60 8.65 -19.80 -18.15
C SER A 60 9.59 -18.91 -18.95
N ARG A 61 10.52 -18.25 -18.24
CA ARG A 61 11.54 -17.39 -18.84
C ARG A 61 12.37 -18.16 -19.87
N ASP A 62 12.86 -19.34 -19.51
CA ASP A 62 13.66 -20.19 -20.40
C ASP A 62 12.88 -20.60 -21.65
N TRP A 63 11.58 -20.89 -21.51
CA TRP A 63 10.71 -21.18 -22.66
C TRP A 63 10.51 -19.95 -23.56
N ILE A 64 10.32 -18.76 -22.98
CA ILE A 64 10.20 -17.50 -23.73
C ILE A 64 11.50 -17.20 -24.50
N GLU A 65 12.65 -17.43 -23.87
CA GLU A 65 13.95 -17.22 -24.49
C GLU A 65 14.19 -18.18 -25.65
N THR A 66 13.95 -19.48 -25.43
CA THR A 66 14.42 -20.54 -26.33
C THR A 66 13.37 -21.11 -27.29
N LYS A 67 12.07 -20.95 -27.00
CA LYS A 67 10.97 -21.59 -27.74
C LYS A 67 9.94 -20.63 -28.33
N PHE A 68 9.74 -19.45 -27.74
CA PHE A 68 8.73 -18.51 -28.24
C PHE A 68 9.06 -18.01 -29.65
N ASN A 69 8.19 -18.33 -30.61
CA ASN A 69 8.30 -17.94 -32.01
C ASN A 69 6.94 -17.46 -32.55
N PRO A 70 6.76 -16.15 -32.78
CA PRO A 70 5.51 -15.61 -33.31
C PRO A 70 5.41 -15.68 -34.84
N ASN A 71 6.40 -16.22 -35.55
CA ASN A 71 6.37 -16.35 -37.00
C ASN A 71 5.53 -17.56 -37.46
N VAL A 72 4.22 -17.48 -37.23
CA VAL A 72 3.27 -18.57 -37.49
C VAL A 72 2.17 -18.13 -38.48
N PRO A 73 1.74 -19.01 -39.41
CA PRO A 73 0.66 -18.72 -40.35
C PRO A 73 -0.71 -18.86 -39.69
N SER A 74 -0.91 -18.17 -38.57
CA SER A 74 -2.16 -18.18 -37.81
C SER A 74 -2.76 -16.78 -37.75
N GLU A 75 -4.05 -16.71 -38.03
CA GLU A 75 -4.89 -15.54 -37.80
C GLU A 75 -5.21 -15.43 -36.31
N VAL A 76 -4.93 -14.26 -35.74
CA VAL A 76 -5.08 -13.96 -34.31
C VAL A 76 -5.76 -12.60 -34.12
N SER A 77 -6.41 -12.40 -32.98
CA SER A 77 -6.96 -11.09 -32.60
C SER A 77 -5.83 -10.13 -32.21
N VAL A 78 -5.82 -8.95 -32.83
CA VAL A 78 -4.86 -7.87 -32.53
C VAL A 78 -5.01 -7.42 -31.08
N PHE A 79 -6.25 -7.25 -30.63
CA PHE A 79 -6.59 -6.87 -29.27
C PHE A 79 -6.07 -7.88 -28.24
N GLU A 80 -6.42 -9.16 -28.41
CA GLU A 80 -6.05 -10.21 -27.45
C GLU A 80 -4.55 -10.44 -27.39
N ILE A 81 -3.84 -10.38 -28.53
CA ILE A 81 -2.39 -10.50 -28.54
C ILE A 81 -1.71 -9.28 -27.93
N ASN A 82 -2.26 -8.07 -28.15
CA ASN A 82 -1.74 -6.86 -27.54
C ASN A 82 -1.84 -6.93 -26.01
N ILE A 83 -3.04 -7.11 -25.46
CA ILE A 83 -3.26 -7.06 -24.00
C ILE A 83 -2.54 -8.21 -23.26
N ARG A 84 -2.46 -9.41 -23.85
CA ARG A 84 -1.88 -10.59 -23.18
C ARG A 84 -0.39 -10.76 -23.40
N LEU A 85 0.06 -10.65 -24.65
CA LEU A 85 1.47 -10.88 -24.98
C LEU A 85 2.29 -9.60 -24.84
N VAL A 86 1.93 -8.52 -25.55
CA VAL A 86 2.66 -7.24 -25.43
C VAL A 86 2.54 -6.73 -24.00
N GLY A 87 1.31 -6.67 -23.47
CA GLY A 87 1.05 -6.31 -22.08
C GLY A 87 1.75 -7.24 -21.09
N GLY A 88 1.70 -8.57 -21.29
CA GLY A 88 2.36 -9.53 -20.42
C GLY A 88 3.90 -9.41 -20.38
N PHE A 89 4.53 -9.19 -21.53
CA PHE A 89 5.98 -8.97 -21.61
C PHE A 89 6.39 -7.64 -20.99
N LEU A 90 5.67 -6.55 -21.27
CA LEU A 90 5.92 -5.25 -20.64
C LEU A 90 5.77 -5.37 -19.12
N SER A 91 4.74 -6.09 -18.65
CA SER A 91 4.44 -6.41 -17.24
C SER A 91 5.61 -7.00 -16.49
N ILE A 92 6.16 -8.10 -16.99
CA ILE A 92 7.31 -8.71 -16.34
C ILE A 92 8.59 -7.90 -16.54
N TYR A 93 8.72 -7.12 -17.63
CA TYR A 93 9.84 -6.22 -17.82
C TYR A 93 9.93 -5.16 -16.71
N ALA A 94 8.85 -4.46 -16.29
CA ALA A 94 9.00 -3.53 -15.16
C ALA A 94 9.35 -4.23 -13.84
N LEU A 95 8.88 -5.45 -13.62
CA LEU A 95 9.12 -6.17 -12.38
C LEU A 95 10.57 -6.66 -12.25
N THR A 96 11.22 -6.93 -13.39
CA THR A 96 12.52 -7.63 -13.43
C THR A 96 13.63 -6.83 -14.10
N ASN A 97 13.28 -5.83 -14.91
CA ASN A 97 14.15 -5.10 -15.83
C ASN A 97 14.92 -6.00 -16.81
N ASP A 98 14.44 -7.23 -17.05
CA ASP A 98 15.08 -8.17 -17.97
C ASP A 98 14.77 -7.82 -19.42
N LYS A 99 15.80 -7.40 -20.15
CA LYS A 99 15.72 -6.90 -21.52
C LYS A 99 15.10 -7.90 -22.50
N LEU A 100 15.20 -9.21 -22.24
CA LEU A 100 14.53 -10.25 -23.01
C LEU A 100 13.05 -9.92 -23.24
N TYR A 101 12.33 -9.54 -22.18
CA TYR A 101 10.90 -9.31 -22.29
C TYR A 101 10.57 -8.04 -23.08
N LEU A 102 11.34 -6.97 -22.92
CA LEU A 102 11.17 -5.76 -23.73
C LEU A 102 11.41 -6.06 -25.22
N ASP A 103 12.42 -6.86 -25.55
CA ASP A 103 12.70 -7.24 -26.94
C ASP A 103 11.58 -8.12 -27.53
N LYS A 104 10.99 -9.02 -26.73
CA LYS A 104 9.82 -9.81 -27.15
C LYS A 104 8.55 -8.96 -27.26
N ALA A 105 8.34 -7.98 -26.39
CA ALA A 105 7.24 -7.03 -26.48
C ALA A 105 7.32 -6.23 -27.79
N GLU A 106 8.50 -5.71 -28.10
CA GLU A 106 8.75 -4.95 -29.33
C GLU A 106 8.56 -5.82 -30.58
N LEU A 107 9.09 -7.05 -30.56
CA LEU A 107 8.87 -8.03 -31.63
C LEU A 107 7.38 -8.24 -31.90
N MET A 108 6.57 -8.44 -30.87
CA MET A 108 5.13 -8.64 -31.02
C MET A 108 4.41 -7.39 -31.51
N ALA A 109 4.70 -6.21 -30.94
CA ALA A 109 4.09 -4.96 -31.39
C ALA A 109 4.39 -4.68 -32.86
N ASN A 110 5.63 -4.93 -33.32
CA ASN A 110 6.02 -4.79 -34.73
C ASN A 110 5.22 -5.72 -35.65
N ARG A 111 4.90 -6.94 -35.20
CA ARG A 111 4.05 -7.87 -35.95
C ARG A 111 2.59 -7.42 -36.04
N LEU A 112 2.12 -6.61 -35.09
CA LEU A 112 0.76 -6.08 -35.08
C LEU A 112 0.58 -4.80 -35.93
N LEU A 113 1.67 -4.07 -36.23
CA LEU A 113 1.62 -2.81 -36.98
C LEU A 113 0.85 -2.88 -38.32
N PRO A 114 0.93 -3.95 -39.14
CA PRO A 114 0.17 -4.03 -40.39
C PRO A 114 -1.35 -3.99 -40.21
N ALA A 115 -1.88 -4.32 -39.03
CA ALA A 115 -3.32 -4.22 -38.79
C ALA A 115 -3.83 -2.77 -38.87
N PHE A 116 -2.97 -1.79 -38.59
CA PHE A 116 -3.28 -0.37 -38.59
C PHE A 116 -3.18 0.28 -39.97
N ASP A 117 -2.84 -0.47 -41.01
CA ASP A 117 -2.67 0.04 -42.36
C ASP A 117 -4.02 0.09 -43.09
N THR A 118 -4.93 0.86 -42.50
CA THR A 118 -6.25 1.22 -43.03
C THR A 118 -6.28 2.73 -43.32
N PRO A 119 -7.18 3.23 -44.20
CA PRO A 119 -7.24 4.67 -44.51
C PRO A 119 -7.37 5.54 -43.26
N THR A 120 -8.23 5.14 -42.33
CA THR A 120 -8.43 5.87 -41.06
C THR A 120 -7.31 5.63 -40.05
N GLY A 121 -6.57 4.53 -40.15
CA GLY A 121 -5.63 4.06 -39.13
C GLY A 121 -6.30 3.30 -37.97
N ILE A 122 -7.61 3.12 -38.01
CA ILE A 122 -8.31 2.21 -37.10
C ILE A 122 -7.94 0.78 -37.52
N PRO A 123 -7.37 -0.03 -36.62
CA PRO A 123 -6.87 -1.33 -36.99
C PRO A 123 -8.00 -2.31 -37.35
N HIS A 124 -7.67 -3.25 -38.22
CA HIS A 124 -8.42 -4.48 -38.37
C HIS A 124 -8.35 -5.33 -37.08
N ALA A 125 -9.40 -6.10 -36.80
CA ALA A 125 -9.52 -6.96 -35.62
C ALA A 125 -8.56 -8.16 -35.65
N LEU A 126 -8.35 -8.75 -36.83
CA LEU A 126 -7.59 -9.97 -37.04
C LEU A 126 -6.34 -9.71 -37.86
N ILE A 127 -5.25 -10.40 -37.53
CA ILE A 127 -3.98 -10.35 -38.27
C ILE A 127 -3.35 -11.74 -38.36
N THR A 128 -2.71 -12.06 -39.48
CA THR A 128 -1.88 -13.25 -39.65
C THR A 128 -0.42 -12.92 -39.32
N LEU A 129 0.12 -13.50 -38.24
CA LEU A 129 1.42 -13.07 -37.69
C LEU A 129 2.61 -13.28 -38.63
N SER A 130 2.57 -14.29 -39.51
CA SER A 130 3.69 -14.58 -40.43
C SER A 130 3.85 -13.58 -41.57
N ASN A 131 2.75 -12.96 -42.04
CA ASN A 131 2.76 -12.14 -43.26
C ASN A 131 2.06 -10.78 -43.12
N GLY A 132 1.42 -10.49 -41.99
CA GLY A 132 0.75 -9.21 -41.73
C GLY A 132 -0.61 -9.02 -42.42
N ALA A 133 -1.13 -10.04 -43.12
CA ALA A 133 -2.46 -9.94 -43.72
C ALA A 133 -3.52 -9.76 -42.62
N SER A 134 -4.39 -8.76 -42.75
CA SER A 134 -5.33 -8.38 -41.71
C SER A 134 -6.75 -8.15 -42.24
N LYS A 135 -7.76 -8.39 -41.40
CA LYS A 135 -9.19 -8.23 -41.73
C LYS A 135 -10.04 -8.05 -40.46
N ASN A 136 -11.30 -7.65 -40.61
CA ASN A 136 -12.26 -7.66 -39.52
C ASN A 136 -13.00 -8.99 -39.40
N TRP A 137 -13.65 -9.19 -38.25
CA TRP A 137 -14.51 -10.35 -38.02
C TRP A 137 -15.62 -10.46 -39.06
N ASN A 138 -15.82 -11.67 -39.60
CA ASN A 138 -16.86 -11.90 -40.62
C ASN A 138 -18.29 -11.60 -40.13
N TRP A 139 -18.53 -11.75 -38.83
CA TRP A 139 -19.83 -11.48 -38.21
C TRP A 139 -20.03 -10.00 -37.85
N ALA A 140 -18.96 -9.20 -37.84
CA ALA A 140 -19.08 -7.77 -37.54
C ALA A 140 -19.73 -7.04 -38.72
N ALA A 141 -20.95 -6.56 -38.49
CA ALA A 141 -21.76 -5.91 -39.51
C ALA A 141 -20.97 -4.78 -40.21
N GLY A 142 -21.06 -4.72 -41.54
CA GLY A 142 -20.41 -3.68 -42.35
C GLY A 142 -18.87 -3.77 -42.41
N GLY A 143 -18.28 -4.90 -41.98
CA GLY A 143 -16.82 -5.08 -41.95
C GLY A 143 -16.15 -4.15 -40.94
N CYS A 144 -16.83 -3.85 -39.84
CA CYS A 144 -16.40 -2.83 -38.88
C CYS A 144 -15.48 -3.38 -37.79
N SER A 145 -14.62 -2.51 -37.27
CA SER A 145 -13.75 -2.79 -36.12
C SER A 145 -14.51 -2.52 -34.83
N ILE A 146 -14.14 -3.19 -33.75
CA ILE A 146 -14.84 -3.15 -32.46
C ILE A 146 -14.19 -2.15 -31.51
N LEU A 147 -14.98 -1.28 -30.89
CA LEU A 147 -14.51 -0.15 -30.07
C LEU A 147 -13.55 -0.58 -28.95
N SER A 148 -13.93 -1.57 -28.15
CA SER A 148 -13.06 -2.14 -27.12
C SER A 148 -11.76 -2.68 -27.71
N GLU A 149 -11.78 -3.35 -28.87
CA GLU A 149 -10.58 -3.94 -29.45
C GLU A 149 -9.56 -2.88 -29.86
N PHE A 150 -9.96 -1.92 -30.71
CA PHE A 150 -9.03 -0.89 -31.18
C PHE A 150 -8.82 0.25 -30.17
N GLY A 151 -9.73 0.44 -29.21
CA GLY A 151 -9.60 1.40 -28.13
C GLY A 151 -8.64 0.94 -27.02
N THR A 152 -8.32 -0.36 -26.99
CA THR A 152 -7.58 -1.00 -25.88
C THR A 152 -6.21 -1.51 -26.33
N VAL A 153 -5.49 -0.64 -27.03
CA VAL A 153 -4.08 -0.83 -27.42
C VAL A 153 -3.16 0.30 -26.95
N HIS A 154 -3.76 1.34 -26.38
CA HIS A 154 -3.07 2.60 -26.12
C HIS A 154 -1.98 2.49 -25.05
N LEU A 155 -2.24 1.79 -23.94
CA LEU A 155 -1.29 1.69 -22.83
C LEU A 155 0.00 0.97 -23.22
N GLU A 156 -0.12 -0.18 -23.91
CA GLU A 156 1.01 -1.00 -24.31
C GLU A 156 1.87 -0.27 -25.33
N PHE A 157 1.26 0.34 -26.34
CA PHE A 157 1.95 1.06 -27.40
C PHE A 157 2.59 2.35 -26.89
N GLN A 158 1.90 3.13 -26.04
CA GLN A 158 2.46 4.32 -25.42
C GLN A 158 3.68 3.97 -24.56
N TYR A 159 3.60 2.92 -23.75
CA TYR A 159 4.71 2.51 -22.90
C TYR A 159 5.88 1.95 -23.69
N LEU A 160 5.61 1.13 -24.70
CA LEU A 160 6.65 0.61 -25.57
C LEU A 160 7.39 1.75 -26.28
N SER A 161 6.70 2.79 -26.76
CA SER A 161 7.36 3.99 -27.29
C SER A 161 8.25 4.67 -26.24
N GLN A 162 7.78 4.83 -25.00
CA GLN A 162 8.59 5.40 -23.92
C GLN A 162 9.86 4.59 -23.61
N LEU A 163 9.78 3.26 -23.67
CA LEU A 163 10.90 2.38 -23.38
C LEU A 163 11.90 2.25 -24.53
N THR A 164 11.43 2.28 -25.76
CA THR A 164 12.24 2.04 -26.97
C THR A 164 12.73 3.33 -27.64
N GLY A 165 12.10 4.47 -27.35
CA GLY A 165 12.31 5.73 -28.05
C GLY A 165 11.73 5.75 -29.48
N LYS A 166 10.92 4.75 -29.86
CA LYS A 166 10.32 4.66 -31.19
C LYS A 166 8.89 5.20 -31.17
N ASP A 167 8.67 6.35 -31.81
CA ASP A 167 7.37 7.04 -31.77
C ASP A 167 6.27 6.34 -32.57
N ILE A 168 6.60 5.37 -33.43
CA ILE A 168 5.62 4.69 -34.30
C ILE A 168 4.46 4.09 -33.51
N TYR A 169 4.71 3.48 -32.34
CA TYR A 169 3.65 2.87 -31.54
C TYR A 169 2.69 3.93 -30.99
N LEU A 170 3.21 4.97 -30.35
CA LEU A 170 2.43 6.11 -29.86
C LEU A 170 1.62 6.77 -30.99
N GLN A 171 2.25 7.03 -32.15
CA GLN A 171 1.60 7.65 -33.30
C GLN A 171 0.38 6.85 -33.80
N LYS A 172 0.48 5.51 -33.83
CA LYS A 172 -0.65 4.65 -34.25
C LYS A 172 -1.85 4.80 -33.30
N VAL A 173 -1.61 4.84 -31.99
CA VAL A 173 -2.69 4.91 -30.99
C VAL A 173 -3.23 6.33 -30.76
N GLU A 174 -2.44 7.36 -31.00
CA GLU A 174 -2.92 8.75 -31.07
C GLU A 174 -3.80 8.98 -32.31
N LYS A 175 -3.49 8.34 -33.45
CA LYS A 175 -4.33 8.39 -34.65
C LYS A 175 -5.73 7.82 -34.38
N ILE A 176 -5.82 6.71 -33.63
CA ILE A 176 -7.11 6.14 -33.19
C ILE A 176 -7.92 7.17 -32.41
N ARG A 177 -7.32 7.84 -31.43
CA ARG A 177 -8.02 8.87 -30.63
C ARG A 177 -8.52 10.03 -31.48
N LYS A 178 -7.71 10.49 -32.43
CA LYS A 178 -8.10 11.56 -33.35
C LYS A 178 -9.35 11.20 -34.16
N VAL A 179 -9.41 9.95 -34.67
CA VAL A 179 -10.59 9.45 -35.40
C VAL A 179 -11.80 9.37 -34.47
N LEU A 180 -11.64 8.77 -33.28
CA LEU A 180 -12.72 8.64 -32.30
C LEU A 180 -13.29 9.98 -31.85
N LYS A 181 -12.43 10.97 -31.59
CA LYS A 181 -12.84 12.33 -31.23
C LYS A 181 -13.65 13.00 -32.33
N GLY A 182 -13.29 12.79 -33.60
CA GLY A 182 -14.04 13.29 -34.74
C GLY A 182 -15.36 12.56 -35.00
N ALA A 183 -15.44 11.28 -34.64
CA ALA A 183 -16.62 10.46 -34.83
C ALA A 183 -17.65 10.58 -33.70
N SER A 184 -17.28 11.04 -32.51
CA SER A 184 -18.18 11.03 -31.34
C SER A 184 -19.50 11.76 -31.59
N GLU A 185 -20.60 11.18 -31.14
CA GLU A 185 -21.94 11.77 -31.25
C GLU A 185 -22.45 12.10 -29.85
N ASN A 186 -22.59 13.38 -29.49
CA ASN A 186 -22.98 13.80 -28.13
C ASN A 186 -22.13 13.15 -27.02
N ASN A 187 -20.82 13.02 -27.26
CA ASN A 187 -19.86 12.32 -26.39
C ASN A 187 -20.12 10.81 -26.19
N MET A 188 -21.05 10.22 -26.95
CA MET A 188 -21.24 8.78 -27.00
C MET A 188 -20.31 8.14 -28.04
N TYR A 189 -19.87 6.93 -27.72
CA TYR A 189 -19.04 6.08 -28.56
C TYR A 189 -19.77 4.76 -28.76
N TYR A 190 -19.91 4.33 -30.01
CA TYR A 190 -20.62 3.09 -30.32
C TYR A 190 -19.64 1.95 -30.60
N ASN A 191 -20.12 0.73 -30.48
CA ASN A 191 -19.27 -0.46 -30.44
C ASN A 191 -18.61 -0.80 -31.79
N TYR A 192 -19.06 -0.21 -32.91
CA TYR A 192 -18.64 -0.60 -34.26
C TYR A 192 -18.31 0.61 -35.13
N LEU A 193 -17.06 0.70 -35.57
CA LEU A 193 -16.58 1.79 -36.41
C LEU A 193 -15.91 1.24 -37.68
N ASN A 194 -16.25 1.81 -38.82
CA ASN A 194 -15.73 1.35 -40.11
C ASN A 194 -14.29 1.84 -40.31
N PRO A 195 -13.28 0.96 -40.48
CA PRO A 195 -11.89 1.38 -40.60
C PRO A 195 -11.53 2.04 -41.94
N GLN A 196 -12.41 1.98 -42.94
CA GLN A 196 -12.24 2.66 -44.23
C GLN A 196 -12.75 4.10 -44.18
N THR A 197 -13.91 4.34 -43.55
CA THR A 197 -14.60 5.64 -43.60
C THR A 197 -14.53 6.44 -42.31
N GLY A 198 -14.31 5.79 -41.16
CA GLY A 198 -14.35 6.42 -39.84
C GLY A 198 -15.76 6.63 -39.29
N ALA A 199 -16.80 6.15 -39.99
CA ALA A 199 -18.19 6.29 -39.58
C ALA A 199 -18.64 5.12 -38.67
N TRP A 200 -19.57 5.41 -37.76
CA TRP A 200 -20.23 4.39 -36.95
C TRP A 200 -21.13 3.50 -37.81
N CYS A 201 -21.07 2.20 -37.56
CA CYS A 201 -21.84 1.21 -38.32
C CYS A 201 -23.23 0.99 -37.74
N GLN A 202 -23.35 1.13 -36.41
CA GLN A 202 -24.61 1.05 -35.70
C GLN A 202 -24.53 1.82 -34.38
N LYS A 203 -25.69 2.32 -33.91
CA LYS A 203 -25.80 3.07 -32.65
C LYS A 203 -26.05 2.13 -31.47
N HIS A 204 -25.10 1.26 -31.18
CA HIS A 204 -25.10 0.40 -29.98
C HIS A 204 -23.91 0.78 -29.12
N ALA A 205 -24.16 1.26 -27.91
CA ALA A 205 -23.14 1.56 -26.91
C ALA A 205 -23.35 0.68 -25.67
N SER A 206 -22.25 0.22 -25.09
CA SER A 206 -22.25 -0.58 -23.86
C SER A 206 -20.99 -0.25 -23.07
N LEU A 207 -21.10 -0.18 -21.75
CA LEU A 207 -19.95 -0.26 -20.84
C LEU A 207 -19.58 -1.73 -20.55
N GLY A 208 -20.22 -2.71 -21.19
CA GLY A 208 -19.83 -4.11 -21.17
C GLY A 208 -19.13 -4.52 -22.45
N ALA A 209 -19.40 -5.75 -22.89
CA ALA A 209 -18.78 -6.32 -24.08
C ALA A 209 -18.80 -5.36 -25.28
N LEU A 210 -17.70 -5.36 -26.03
CA LEU A 210 -17.47 -4.56 -27.24
C LEU A 210 -17.17 -3.07 -27.01
N GLY A 211 -17.39 -2.51 -25.82
CA GLY A 211 -17.11 -1.10 -25.52
C GLY A 211 -16.30 -0.84 -24.24
N ASP A 212 -16.48 -1.65 -23.20
CA ASP A 212 -15.83 -1.60 -21.87
C ASP A 212 -14.42 -0.96 -21.81
N SER A 213 -13.39 -1.66 -22.26
CA SER A 213 -12.01 -1.31 -21.98
C SER A 213 -11.49 -0.10 -22.77
N PHE A 214 -12.26 0.41 -23.75
CA PHE A 214 -12.00 1.72 -24.33
C PHE A 214 -12.13 2.84 -23.27
N TYR A 215 -13.22 2.82 -22.50
CA TYR A 215 -13.43 3.79 -21.42
C TYR A 215 -12.36 3.66 -20.34
N GLU A 216 -11.96 2.42 -20.04
CA GLU A 216 -10.86 2.11 -19.13
C GLU A 216 -9.55 2.77 -19.57
N TYR A 217 -9.20 2.62 -20.85
CA TYR A 217 -7.92 3.08 -21.39
C TYR A 217 -7.83 4.59 -21.51
N LEU A 218 -8.94 5.31 -21.66
CA LEU A 218 -8.93 6.77 -21.58
C LEU A 218 -8.49 7.28 -20.20
N LEU A 219 -9.03 6.71 -19.13
CA LEU A 219 -8.63 7.11 -17.78
C LEU A 219 -7.17 6.69 -17.51
N LYS A 220 -6.84 5.43 -17.83
CA LYS A 220 -5.54 4.86 -17.50
C LYS A 220 -4.40 5.48 -18.30
N SER A 221 -4.63 5.91 -19.53
CA SER A 221 -3.60 6.60 -20.30
C SER A 221 -3.30 7.99 -19.73
N TRP A 222 -4.32 8.68 -19.22
CA TRP A 222 -4.12 9.92 -18.49
C TRP A 222 -3.29 9.69 -17.23
N ILE A 223 -3.59 8.66 -16.45
CA ILE A 223 -2.81 8.29 -15.26
C ILE A 223 -1.37 7.94 -15.64
N LEU A 224 -1.18 7.06 -16.64
CA LEU A 224 0.11 6.64 -17.21
C LEU A 224 0.97 7.84 -17.62
N SER A 225 0.39 8.83 -18.30
CA SER A 225 1.10 10.03 -18.75
C SER A 225 1.61 10.93 -17.61
N GLY A 226 1.41 10.53 -16.35
CA GLY A 226 1.65 11.37 -15.19
C GLY A 226 0.62 12.49 -15.08
N LYS A 227 -0.61 12.25 -15.54
CA LYS A 227 -1.73 13.21 -15.59
C LYS A 227 -1.48 14.39 -16.53
N LYS A 228 -0.87 14.13 -17.69
CA LYS A 228 -0.54 15.16 -18.70
C LYS A 228 -1.37 15.05 -19.98
N ASP A 229 -1.91 13.86 -20.26
CA ASP A 229 -2.77 13.59 -21.42
C ASP A 229 -4.19 14.10 -21.17
N GLU A 230 -4.35 15.41 -21.19
CA GLU A 230 -5.63 16.09 -20.94
C GLU A 230 -6.70 15.74 -21.98
N GLU A 231 -6.29 15.33 -23.19
CA GLU A 231 -7.23 14.82 -24.18
C GLU A 231 -7.90 13.53 -23.71
N ALA A 232 -7.12 12.56 -23.22
CA ALA A 232 -7.68 11.33 -22.68
C ALA A 232 -8.56 11.58 -21.44
N ARG A 233 -8.16 12.50 -20.55
CA ARG A 233 -8.98 12.91 -19.39
C ARG A 233 -10.33 13.48 -19.84
N SER A 234 -10.31 14.44 -20.77
CA SER A 234 -11.53 15.08 -21.26
C SER A 234 -12.45 14.11 -22.00
N MET A 235 -11.88 13.24 -22.84
CA MET A 235 -12.64 12.17 -23.51
C MET A 235 -13.30 11.25 -22.50
N TYR A 236 -12.58 10.82 -21.46
CA TYR A 236 -13.11 9.98 -20.39
C TYR A 236 -14.26 10.67 -19.64
N GLU A 237 -14.04 11.90 -19.16
CA GLU A 237 -15.06 12.64 -18.39
C GLU A 237 -16.35 12.82 -19.19
N ASN A 238 -16.22 13.25 -20.45
CA ASN A 238 -17.36 13.48 -21.33
C ASN A 238 -18.09 12.17 -21.68
N ALA A 239 -17.34 11.11 -21.98
CA ALA A 239 -17.91 9.81 -22.34
C ALA A 239 -18.62 9.15 -21.16
N MET A 240 -18.02 9.17 -19.97
CA MET A 240 -18.63 8.60 -18.76
C MET A 240 -19.85 9.39 -18.32
N LYS A 241 -19.84 10.72 -18.45
CA LYS A 241 -21.05 11.53 -18.19
C LYS A 241 -22.19 11.18 -19.13
N ALA A 242 -21.92 11.06 -20.43
CA ALA A 242 -22.94 10.66 -21.41
C ALA A 242 -23.45 9.22 -21.15
N ALA A 243 -22.55 8.31 -20.76
CA ALA A 243 -22.88 6.95 -20.35
C ALA A 243 -23.78 6.92 -19.09
N GLU A 244 -23.49 7.73 -18.08
CA GLU A 244 -24.34 7.87 -16.88
C GLU A 244 -25.76 8.31 -17.26
N GLU A 245 -25.89 9.37 -18.06
CA GLU A 245 -27.19 9.88 -18.51
C GLU A 245 -27.98 8.81 -19.30
N ALA A 246 -27.32 8.15 -20.24
CA ALA A 246 -27.97 7.19 -21.14
C ALA A 246 -28.28 5.83 -20.47
N MET A 247 -27.35 5.31 -19.66
CA MET A 247 -27.30 3.88 -19.28
C MET A 247 -27.46 3.60 -17.78
N LEU A 248 -27.19 4.56 -16.88
CA LEU A 248 -27.25 4.33 -15.43
C LEU A 248 -28.70 4.36 -14.93
N ARG A 249 -29.16 3.30 -14.28
CA ARG A 249 -30.48 3.23 -13.66
C ARG A 249 -30.42 2.60 -12.27
N LYS A 250 -31.55 2.71 -11.55
CA LYS A 250 -31.78 2.01 -10.28
C LYS A 250 -33.01 1.13 -10.42
N THR A 251 -32.96 -0.08 -9.88
CA THR A 251 -34.13 -0.94 -9.83
C THR A 251 -35.16 -0.42 -8.83
N PRO A 252 -36.48 -0.57 -9.10
CA PRO A 252 -37.52 0.01 -8.27
C PRO A 252 -37.68 -0.69 -6.91
N THR A 253 -37.33 -1.98 -6.81
CA THR A 253 -37.60 -2.78 -5.60
C THR A 253 -36.37 -2.87 -4.70
N SER A 254 -35.24 -3.37 -5.21
CA SER A 254 -34.03 -3.56 -4.39
C SER A 254 -33.08 -2.36 -4.39
N ASN A 255 -33.42 -1.27 -5.11
CA ASN A 255 -32.56 -0.09 -5.29
C ASN A 255 -31.15 -0.43 -5.81
N LEU A 256 -31.02 -1.45 -6.66
CA LEU A 256 -29.74 -1.81 -7.26
C LEU A 256 -29.41 -0.86 -8.38
N MET A 257 -28.20 -0.28 -8.34
CA MET A 257 -27.71 0.57 -9.41
C MET A 257 -27.03 -0.28 -10.48
N TYR A 258 -27.32 -0.04 -11.75
CA TYR A 258 -26.73 -0.79 -12.85
C TYR A 258 -26.54 0.10 -14.09
N PHE A 259 -25.58 -0.27 -14.94
CA PHE A 259 -25.44 0.27 -16.28
C PHE A 259 -26.07 -0.72 -17.25
N GLY A 260 -27.17 -0.31 -17.91
CA GLY A 260 -27.73 -1.04 -19.03
C GLY A 260 -26.93 -0.79 -20.32
N GLU A 261 -27.41 -1.32 -21.44
CA GLU A 261 -26.88 -0.99 -22.76
C GLU A 261 -27.76 0.04 -23.48
N GLN A 262 -27.18 0.84 -24.37
CA GLN A 262 -27.93 1.79 -25.19
C GLN A 262 -27.97 1.31 -26.64
N ARG A 263 -29.19 1.10 -27.17
CA ARG A 263 -29.44 0.66 -28.55
C ARG A 263 -30.35 1.67 -29.24
N SER A 264 -29.79 2.44 -30.18
CA SER A 264 -30.50 3.48 -30.95
C SER A 264 -31.32 4.42 -30.05
N GLY A 265 -30.72 4.86 -28.94
CA GLY A 265 -31.36 5.74 -27.95
C GLY A 265 -32.31 5.06 -26.96
N ARG A 266 -32.54 3.74 -27.07
CA ARG A 266 -33.32 2.97 -26.09
C ARG A 266 -32.39 2.28 -25.10
N LEU A 267 -32.79 2.26 -23.83
CA LEU A 267 -32.10 1.51 -22.80
C LEU A 267 -32.54 0.05 -22.84
N ASP A 268 -31.57 -0.84 -22.89
CA ASP A 268 -31.69 -2.27 -22.67
C ASP A 268 -31.21 -2.57 -21.24
N PRO A 269 -32.10 -2.94 -20.29
CA PRO A 269 -31.77 -3.11 -18.88
C PRO A 269 -31.10 -4.46 -18.59
N GLN A 270 -30.04 -4.74 -19.34
CA GLN A 270 -29.13 -5.86 -19.22
C GLN A 270 -27.75 -5.34 -18.85
N MET A 271 -27.06 -6.02 -17.94
CA MET A 271 -25.67 -5.76 -17.58
C MET A 271 -24.85 -7.03 -17.73
N GLY A 272 -23.68 -6.94 -18.35
CA GLY A 272 -22.73 -8.05 -18.44
C GLY A 272 -21.89 -8.15 -17.17
N HIS A 273 -21.35 -9.33 -16.89
CA HIS A 273 -20.29 -9.53 -15.90
C HIS A 273 -19.10 -8.61 -16.19
N LEU A 274 -18.75 -8.45 -17.47
CA LEU A 274 -17.71 -7.52 -17.92
C LEU A 274 -17.93 -6.10 -17.38
N THR A 275 -19.16 -5.57 -17.45
CA THR A 275 -19.52 -4.21 -16.99
C THR A 275 -19.24 -4.00 -15.50
N CYS A 276 -19.07 -5.05 -14.70
CA CYS A 276 -18.69 -4.91 -13.29
C CYS A 276 -17.36 -4.22 -13.08
N PHE A 277 -16.46 -4.16 -14.08
CA PHE A 277 -15.18 -3.44 -13.99
C PHE A 277 -15.36 -1.93 -13.75
N VAL A 278 -16.50 -1.37 -14.16
CA VAL A 278 -16.84 0.06 -14.06
C VAL A 278 -16.79 0.55 -12.61
N GLY A 279 -17.11 -0.32 -11.63
CA GLY A 279 -17.00 0.03 -10.22
C GLY A 279 -15.56 0.39 -9.84
N GLY A 280 -14.59 -0.45 -10.20
CA GLY A 280 -13.17 -0.20 -10.02
C GLY A 280 -12.67 1.02 -10.80
N LEU A 281 -13.18 1.22 -12.02
CA LEU A 281 -12.88 2.38 -12.85
C LEU A 281 -13.29 3.69 -12.17
N TYR A 282 -14.49 3.74 -11.58
CA TYR A 282 -14.95 4.93 -10.85
C TYR A 282 -14.16 5.19 -9.56
N VAL A 283 -13.75 4.13 -8.82
CA VAL A 283 -12.82 4.31 -7.69
C VAL A 283 -11.52 4.94 -8.15
N LEU A 284 -10.96 4.44 -9.26
CA LEU A 284 -9.71 4.96 -9.82
C LEU A 284 -9.89 6.42 -10.28
N SER A 285 -11.00 6.74 -10.91
CA SER A 285 -11.32 8.10 -11.36
C SER A 285 -11.43 9.08 -10.19
N ALA A 286 -12.21 8.72 -9.17
CA ALA A 286 -12.43 9.54 -7.98
C ALA A 286 -11.13 9.76 -7.18
N SER A 287 -10.26 8.75 -7.11
CA SER A 287 -9.00 8.82 -6.34
C SER A 287 -7.83 9.45 -7.12
N SER A 288 -7.86 9.40 -8.44
CA SER A 288 -6.83 9.99 -9.30
C SER A 288 -6.99 11.51 -9.48
N GLY A 289 -8.12 12.09 -9.10
CA GLY A 289 -8.41 13.50 -9.34
C GLY A 289 -8.65 13.81 -10.82
N ALA A 290 -9.05 12.80 -11.61
CA ALA A 290 -9.46 12.97 -12.99
C ALA A 290 -10.59 13.99 -13.10
N ILE A 291 -11.51 13.95 -12.13
CA ILE A 291 -12.66 14.83 -12.06
C ILE A 291 -12.41 16.01 -11.11
N SER A 292 -12.56 17.21 -11.65
CA SER A 292 -12.16 18.49 -11.07
C SER A 292 -12.96 18.95 -9.83
N LEU A 293 -14.04 18.26 -9.45
CA LEU A 293 -14.95 18.70 -8.38
C LEU A 293 -15.18 17.63 -7.30
N ASN A 294 -15.01 18.01 -6.03
CA ASN A 294 -15.20 17.12 -4.87
C ASN A 294 -16.61 16.49 -4.80
N SER A 295 -17.64 17.20 -5.27
CA SER A 295 -19.02 16.69 -5.34
C SER A 295 -19.14 15.54 -6.35
N SER A 296 -18.47 15.65 -7.50
CA SER A 296 -18.47 14.63 -8.54
C SER A 296 -17.65 13.40 -8.15
N ALA A 297 -16.52 13.57 -7.44
CA ALA A 297 -15.74 12.44 -6.94
C ALA A 297 -16.50 11.62 -5.88
N LYS A 298 -17.25 12.30 -4.99
CA LYS A 298 -18.14 11.61 -4.03
C LYS A 298 -19.24 10.82 -4.75
N ASN A 299 -19.89 11.43 -5.73
CA ASN A 299 -20.92 10.77 -6.54
C ASN A 299 -20.35 9.52 -7.24
N GLN A 300 -19.15 9.61 -7.83
CA GLN A 300 -18.49 8.45 -8.45
C GLN A 300 -18.16 7.35 -7.45
N MET A 301 -17.71 7.68 -6.24
CA MET A 301 -17.49 6.68 -5.19
C MET A 301 -18.80 5.99 -4.78
N GLU A 302 -19.89 6.75 -4.65
CA GLU A 302 -21.22 6.20 -4.35
C GLU A 302 -21.71 5.27 -5.48
N ILE A 303 -21.51 5.65 -6.75
CA ILE A 303 -21.78 4.80 -7.91
C ILE A 303 -20.90 3.54 -7.85
N ALA A 304 -19.59 3.68 -7.57
CA ALA A 304 -18.67 2.55 -7.49
C ALA A 304 -19.08 1.52 -6.43
N GLN A 305 -19.43 1.99 -5.23
CA GLN A 305 -19.93 1.13 -4.15
C GLN A 305 -21.25 0.46 -4.53
N ALA A 306 -22.16 1.20 -5.18
CA ALA A 306 -23.44 0.67 -5.62
C ALA A 306 -23.30 -0.39 -6.72
N ILE A 307 -22.42 -0.16 -7.72
CA ILE A 307 -22.09 -1.16 -8.75
C ILE A 307 -21.41 -2.38 -8.11
N GLY A 308 -20.46 -2.18 -7.20
CA GLY A 308 -19.82 -3.27 -6.45
C GLY A 308 -20.83 -4.14 -5.68
N LYS A 309 -21.88 -3.52 -5.13
CA LYS A 309 -23.01 -4.22 -4.49
C LYS A 309 -23.90 -4.94 -5.53
N THR A 310 -24.26 -4.32 -6.65
CA THR A 310 -25.07 -4.97 -7.69
C THR A 310 -24.37 -6.20 -8.28
N CYS A 311 -23.06 -6.12 -8.51
CA CYS A 311 -22.25 -7.25 -8.94
C CYS A 311 -22.13 -8.34 -7.86
N ARG A 312 -22.19 -7.97 -6.58
CA ARG A 312 -22.31 -8.92 -5.48
C ARG A 312 -23.66 -9.62 -5.45
N GLU A 313 -24.75 -8.90 -5.73
CA GLU A 313 -26.09 -9.45 -5.84
C GLU A 313 -26.19 -10.48 -6.96
N SER A 314 -25.55 -10.24 -8.11
CA SER A 314 -25.53 -11.23 -9.20
C SER A 314 -24.81 -12.53 -8.84
N TYR A 315 -23.85 -12.50 -7.90
CA TYR A 315 -23.19 -13.70 -7.37
C TYR A 315 -24.04 -14.40 -6.30
N THR A 316 -24.59 -13.65 -5.35
CA THR A 316 -25.34 -14.22 -4.20
C THR A 316 -26.69 -14.81 -4.59
N ARG A 317 -27.24 -14.40 -5.75
CA ARG A 317 -28.52 -14.87 -6.28
C ARG A 317 -28.41 -16.16 -7.11
N THR A 318 -27.25 -16.82 -7.11
CA THR A 318 -27.01 -18.09 -7.81
C THR A 318 -26.76 -19.23 -6.82
N ALA A 319 -26.92 -20.48 -7.25
CA ALA A 319 -26.68 -21.64 -6.40
C ALA A 319 -25.17 -21.87 -6.12
N THR A 320 -24.33 -21.42 -7.05
CA THR A 320 -22.88 -21.60 -6.97
C THR A 320 -22.18 -20.46 -6.22
N GLY A 321 -22.85 -19.32 -6.00
CA GLY A 321 -22.19 -18.13 -5.45
C GLY A 321 -21.20 -17.49 -6.43
N LEU A 322 -21.34 -17.78 -7.75
CA LEU A 322 -20.63 -17.16 -8.87
C LEU A 322 -21.66 -16.50 -9.78
N GLY A 323 -21.32 -15.35 -10.36
CA GLY A 323 -22.23 -14.59 -11.21
C GLY A 323 -22.29 -15.12 -12.65
N PRO A 324 -23.44 -15.01 -13.32
CA PRO A 324 -23.58 -15.37 -14.75
C PRO A 324 -22.87 -14.35 -15.65
N GLU A 325 -22.68 -14.68 -16.93
CA GLU A 325 -22.10 -13.81 -17.95
C GLU A 325 -22.90 -12.52 -18.16
N ALA A 326 -24.23 -12.61 -18.10
CA ALA A 326 -25.11 -11.46 -18.20
C ALA A 326 -26.30 -11.61 -17.24
N PHE A 327 -26.82 -10.49 -16.76
CA PHE A 327 -27.94 -10.43 -15.84
C PHE A 327 -28.82 -9.21 -16.11
N HIS A 328 -30.12 -9.36 -15.82
CA HIS A 328 -31.17 -8.44 -16.25
C HIS A 328 -31.87 -7.76 -15.08
N PHE A 329 -32.56 -6.66 -15.39
CA PHE A 329 -33.25 -5.79 -14.43
C PHE A 329 -34.67 -5.39 -14.87
N GLU A 330 -35.21 -6.03 -15.92
CA GLU A 330 -36.52 -5.69 -16.51
C GLU A 330 -37.71 -5.91 -15.57
N ARG A 331 -37.67 -6.98 -14.77
CA ARG A 331 -38.82 -7.44 -14.00
C ARG A 331 -38.54 -7.35 -12.51
N THR A 332 -39.52 -6.91 -11.74
CA THR A 332 -39.44 -6.78 -10.28
C THR A 332 -39.20 -8.12 -9.56
N ASP A 333 -39.54 -9.25 -10.21
CA ASP A 333 -39.33 -10.60 -9.70
C ASP A 333 -37.97 -11.21 -10.10
N VAL A 334 -37.27 -10.63 -11.08
CA VAL A 334 -35.98 -11.14 -11.60
C VAL A 334 -35.01 -9.99 -11.80
N GLU A 335 -34.36 -9.59 -10.71
CA GLU A 335 -33.27 -8.62 -10.72
C GLU A 335 -31.92 -9.31 -10.54
N ALA A 336 -30.89 -8.84 -11.26
CA ALA A 336 -29.51 -9.34 -11.17
C ALA A 336 -29.39 -10.86 -11.39
N LYS A 337 -30.18 -11.42 -12.30
CA LYS A 337 -30.11 -12.82 -12.74
C LYS A 337 -30.10 -12.93 -14.26
N ALA A 338 -29.49 -14.00 -14.78
CA ALA A 338 -29.62 -14.37 -16.18
C ALA A 338 -31.07 -14.76 -16.50
N LEU A 339 -31.53 -14.39 -17.70
CA LEU A 339 -32.85 -14.79 -18.20
C LEU A 339 -32.74 -15.92 -19.23
N ARG A 340 -31.64 -15.94 -19.99
CA ARG A 340 -31.42 -16.88 -21.09
C ARG A 340 -30.39 -17.92 -20.69
N ASP A 341 -30.58 -19.16 -21.12
CA ASP A 341 -29.66 -20.27 -20.79
C ASP A 341 -28.23 -19.99 -21.26
N GLN A 342 -28.09 -19.30 -22.39
CA GLN A 342 -26.81 -18.92 -22.98
C GLN A 342 -26.05 -17.87 -22.16
N GLU A 343 -26.63 -17.31 -21.12
CA GLU A 343 -26.00 -16.30 -20.25
C GLU A 343 -25.57 -16.88 -18.89
N LYS A 344 -26.05 -18.08 -18.54
CA LYS A 344 -25.88 -18.66 -17.20
C LYS A 344 -24.47 -19.14 -16.91
N TYR A 345 -23.56 -19.10 -17.88
CA TYR A 345 -22.21 -19.60 -17.71
C TYR A 345 -21.33 -18.64 -16.92
N TYR A 346 -20.25 -19.17 -16.35
CA TYR A 346 -19.18 -18.41 -15.71
C TYR A 346 -17.82 -18.98 -16.15
N ILE A 347 -17.02 -18.15 -16.82
CA ILE A 347 -15.74 -18.54 -17.45
C ILE A 347 -14.52 -17.98 -16.69
N LEU A 348 -14.57 -18.03 -15.35
CA LEU A 348 -13.46 -17.60 -14.49
C LEU A 348 -13.11 -16.10 -14.62
N ARG A 349 -14.13 -15.28 -14.88
CA ARG A 349 -13.99 -13.85 -15.12
C ARG A 349 -13.58 -13.06 -13.86
N PRO A 350 -12.71 -12.04 -13.99
CA PRO A 350 -12.18 -11.29 -12.84
C PRO A 350 -12.91 -10.00 -12.45
N GLU A 351 -13.80 -9.43 -13.28
CA GLU A 351 -14.18 -8.00 -13.18
C GLU A 351 -14.88 -7.63 -11.87
N VAL A 352 -15.63 -8.56 -11.28
CA VAL A 352 -16.28 -8.35 -9.97
C VAL A 352 -15.26 -8.26 -8.84
N ILE A 353 -14.30 -9.19 -8.79
CA ILE A 353 -13.26 -9.21 -7.77
C ILE A 353 -12.31 -8.01 -7.96
N GLU A 354 -12.04 -7.60 -9.20
CA GLU A 354 -11.33 -6.36 -9.52
C GLU A 354 -11.98 -5.14 -8.85
N THR A 355 -13.28 -4.97 -9.02
CA THR A 355 -13.99 -3.82 -8.45
C THR A 355 -13.90 -3.82 -6.92
N TRP A 356 -14.08 -4.98 -6.29
CA TRP A 356 -13.91 -5.10 -4.84
C TRP A 356 -12.48 -4.84 -4.38
N PHE A 357 -11.47 -5.19 -5.18
CA PHE A 357 -10.09 -4.84 -4.89
C PHE A 357 -9.87 -3.32 -4.88
N TYR A 358 -10.34 -2.60 -5.91
CA TYR A 358 -10.20 -1.14 -5.95
C TYR A 358 -10.96 -0.48 -4.80
N LEU A 359 -12.20 -0.92 -4.55
CA LEU A 359 -12.99 -0.46 -3.41
C LEU A 359 -12.25 -0.68 -2.09
N TRP A 360 -11.76 -1.90 -1.82
CA TRP A 360 -10.96 -2.17 -0.63
C TRP A 360 -9.70 -1.30 -0.54
N ARG A 361 -8.95 -1.14 -1.63
CA ARG A 361 -7.72 -0.34 -1.64
C ARG A 361 -7.99 1.12 -1.28
N ASN A 362 -9.12 1.65 -1.70
CA ASN A 362 -9.47 3.04 -1.46
C ASN A 362 -10.12 3.25 -0.09
N THR A 363 -11.07 2.39 0.30
CA THR A 363 -11.89 2.58 1.51
C THR A 363 -11.37 1.84 2.73
N HIS A 364 -10.59 0.77 2.53
CA HIS A 364 -10.14 -0.19 3.55
C HIS A 364 -11.27 -0.93 4.28
N GLU A 365 -12.49 -0.90 3.74
CA GLU A 365 -13.62 -1.62 4.33
C GLU A 365 -13.45 -3.13 4.16
N GLN A 366 -13.54 -3.87 5.26
CA GLN A 366 -13.32 -5.32 5.30
C GLN A 366 -14.35 -6.10 4.46
N ILE A 367 -15.55 -5.55 4.27
CA ILE A 367 -16.64 -6.20 3.52
C ILE A 367 -16.23 -6.64 2.11
N TYR A 368 -15.40 -5.85 1.41
CA TYR A 368 -14.94 -6.18 0.06
C TYR A 368 -13.97 -7.36 0.04
N ARG A 369 -13.16 -7.53 1.10
CA ARG A 369 -12.31 -8.73 1.26
C ARG A 369 -13.16 -9.95 1.57
N ASP A 370 -14.19 -9.81 2.39
CA ASP A 370 -15.08 -10.91 2.74
C ASP A 370 -15.87 -11.39 1.52
N TRP A 371 -16.36 -10.47 0.68
CA TRP A 371 -17.02 -10.80 -0.58
C TRP A 371 -16.09 -11.51 -1.56
N ALA A 372 -14.85 -11.02 -1.70
CA ALA A 372 -13.86 -11.65 -2.56
C ALA A 372 -13.45 -13.04 -2.04
N TRP A 373 -13.33 -13.21 -0.73
CA TRP A 373 -13.07 -14.50 -0.10
C TRP A 373 -14.21 -15.51 -0.34
N GLN A 374 -15.46 -15.07 -0.27
CA GLN A 374 -16.60 -15.91 -0.60
C GLN A 374 -16.59 -16.35 -2.07
N ALA A 375 -16.21 -15.47 -3.01
CA ALA A 375 -16.03 -15.86 -4.40
C ALA A 375 -14.90 -16.90 -4.58
N ILE A 376 -13.78 -16.79 -3.83
CA ILE A 376 -12.74 -17.84 -3.80
C ILE A 376 -13.31 -19.17 -3.34
N ILE A 377 -14.09 -19.18 -2.25
CA ILE A 377 -14.68 -20.43 -1.72
C ILE A 377 -15.56 -21.07 -2.81
N SER A 378 -16.35 -20.27 -3.53
CA SER A 378 -17.16 -20.74 -4.66
C SER A 378 -16.30 -21.28 -5.81
N LEU A 379 -15.19 -20.61 -6.17
CA LEU A 379 -14.24 -21.09 -7.18
C LEU A 379 -13.61 -22.43 -6.77
N GLU A 380 -13.16 -22.56 -5.52
CA GLU A 380 -12.60 -23.81 -4.99
C GLU A 380 -13.63 -24.95 -5.01
N LYS A 381 -14.89 -24.65 -4.73
CA LYS A 381 -15.96 -25.64 -4.65
C LYS A 381 -16.46 -26.10 -6.01
N TYR A 382 -16.67 -25.17 -6.94
CA TYR A 382 -17.40 -25.43 -8.19
C TYR A 382 -16.53 -25.42 -9.44
N CYS A 383 -15.43 -24.67 -9.46
CA CYS A 383 -14.57 -24.56 -10.65
C CYS A 383 -13.32 -25.44 -10.57
N ARG A 384 -12.85 -25.78 -9.36
CA ARG A 384 -11.66 -26.61 -9.19
C ARG A 384 -11.92 -28.06 -9.65
N VAL A 385 -11.04 -28.56 -10.51
CA VAL A 385 -10.98 -29.95 -10.95
C VAL A 385 -9.57 -30.51 -10.73
N GLU A 386 -9.38 -31.82 -10.89
CA GLU A 386 -8.09 -32.47 -10.65
C GLU A 386 -6.95 -31.81 -11.46
N GLY A 387 -7.21 -31.51 -12.74
CA GLY A 387 -6.24 -30.90 -13.64
C GLY A 387 -6.26 -29.36 -13.68
N GLY A 388 -6.88 -28.65 -12.74
CA GLY A 388 -6.84 -27.17 -12.73
C GLY A 388 -8.18 -26.54 -12.36
N TYR A 389 -8.60 -25.51 -13.09
CA TYR A 389 -9.92 -24.88 -12.92
C TYR A 389 -10.61 -24.72 -14.26
N SER A 390 -11.90 -25.06 -14.29
CA SER A 390 -12.74 -24.92 -15.48
C SER A 390 -13.86 -23.92 -15.22
N GLY A 391 -14.28 -23.23 -16.28
CA GLY A 391 -15.57 -22.55 -16.28
C GLY A 391 -16.73 -23.52 -16.07
N ILE A 392 -17.88 -22.97 -15.71
CA ILE A 392 -19.12 -23.72 -15.50
C ILE A 392 -20.22 -23.17 -16.41
N ARG A 393 -21.09 -24.06 -16.91
CA ARG A 393 -22.11 -23.70 -17.91
C ARG A 393 -23.40 -23.13 -17.31
N ASP A 394 -23.69 -23.45 -16.05
CA ASP A 394 -24.88 -22.95 -15.35
C ASP A 394 -24.57 -22.68 -13.87
N VAL A 395 -24.51 -21.41 -13.50
CA VAL A 395 -24.28 -20.94 -12.11
C VAL A 395 -25.47 -21.18 -11.17
N TYR A 396 -26.66 -21.47 -11.71
CA TYR A 396 -27.89 -21.71 -10.93
C TYR A 396 -28.08 -23.19 -10.53
N SER A 397 -27.23 -24.09 -11.02
CA SER A 397 -27.21 -25.49 -10.61
C SER A 397 -26.12 -25.76 -9.57
N SER A 398 -26.45 -26.44 -8.48
CA SER A 398 -25.45 -26.94 -7.51
C SER A 398 -24.65 -28.14 -8.05
N VAL A 399 -25.20 -28.85 -9.04
CA VAL A 399 -24.51 -29.88 -9.81
C VAL A 399 -24.01 -29.23 -11.10
N VAL A 400 -22.74 -28.86 -11.12
CA VAL A 400 -22.16 -28.06 -12.19
C VAL A 400 -21.73 -28.92 -13.38
N SER A 401 -21.98 -28.42 -14.59
CA SER A 401 -21.35 -28.92 -15.81
C SER A 401 -20.21 -27.97 -16.18
N HIS A 402 -19.01 -28.50 -16.31
CA HIS A 402 -17.84 -27.74 -16.71
C HIS A 402 -17.78 -27.52 -18.23
N ASP A 403 -17.10 -26.46 -18.65
CA ASP A 403 -16.82 -26.17 -20.06
C ASP A 403 -15.51 -26.80 -20.57
N ASP A 404 -14.69 -27.32 -19.65
CA ASP A 404 -13.33 -27.82 -19.85
C ASP A 404 -12.38 -26.80 -20.47
N VAL A 405 -12.48 -25.54 -20.04
CA VAL A 405 -11.58 -24.46 -20.46
C VAL A 405 -11.10 -23.66 -19.26
N GLN A 406 -9.79 -23.51 -19.15
CA GLN A 406 -9.13 -22.55 -18.28
C GLN A 406 -8.59 -21.39 -19.11
N GLN A 407 -9.43 -20.37 -19.32
CA GLN A 407 -9.06 -19.19 -20.13
C GLN A 407 -7.98 -18.35 -19.43
N ASN A 408 -8.05 -18.29 -18.09
CA ASN A 408 -7.11 -17.56 -17.26
C ASN A 408 -6.72 -18.44 -16.06
N ILE A 409 -5.49 -18.27 -15.57
CA ILE A 409 -5.14 -18.79 -14.24
C ILE A 409 -5.99 -18.04 -13.20
N PRO A 410 -6.68 -18.73 -12.27
CA PRO A 410 -7.49 -18.06 -11.26
C PRO A 410 -6.62 -17.10 -10.44
N LYS A 411 -6.87 -15.81 -10.64
CA LYS A 411 -6.29 -14.74 -9.83
C LYS A 411 -7.01 -14.79 -8.49
N THR A 412 -6.34 -15.32 -7.46
CA THR A 412 -6.86 -15.31 -6.07
C THR A 412 -7.12 -13.88 -5.61
N THR A 413 -7.96 -13.63 -4.61
CA THR A 413 -8.09 -12.30 -3.95
C THR A 413 -6.73 -11.72 -3.52
N GLN A 414 -5.78 -12.56 -3.08
CA GLN A 414 -4.38 -12.14 -2.83
C GLN A 414 -3.65 -11.72 -4.10
N GLN A 415 -3.96 -12.29 -5.25
CA GLN A 415 -3.47 -11.81 -6.54
C GLN A 415 -4.36 -10.76 -7.17
N THR A 416 -5.62 -10.55 -6.79
CA THR A 416 -6.29 -9.29 -7.10
C THR A 416 -5.68 -8.16 -6.29
N LEU A 417 -5.15 -8.47 -5.09
CA LEU A 417 -4.37 -7.60 -4.21
C LEU A 417 -2.97 -7.25 -4.76
N TYR A 418 -2.34 -8.12 -5.58
CA TYR A 418 -0.97 -7.93 -6.11
C TYR A 418 -0.85 -7.90 -7.65
N VAL A 419 -1.77 -8.53 -8.38
CA VAL A 419 -1.87 -8.61 -9.85
C VAL A 419 -3.06 -7.81 -10.35
N PRO A 420 -2.85 -6.50 -10.50
CA PRO A 420 -3.55 -5.77 -11.56
C PRO A 420 -2.81 -5.87 -12.91
N LEU A 421 -1.75 -6.69 -12.99
CA LEU A 421 -0.72 -6.55 -14.02
C LEU A 421 -1.02 -7.03 -15.44
N LYS A 422 -2.24 -7.41 -15.84
CA LYS A 422 -2.47 -7.84 -17.26
C LYS A 422 -3.42 -7.00 -18.10
N HIS A 423 -3.83 -5.87 -17.55
CA HIS A 423 -4.37 -4.72 -18.30
C HIS A 423 -3.91 -3.40 -17.69
N ARG A 424 -3.00 -3.45 -16.71
CA ARG A 424 -2.86 -2.39 -15.70
C ARG A 424 -1.44 -2.30 -15.20
N PHE A 425 -0.58 -1.96 -16.15
CA PHE A 425 0.80 -1.64 -15.88
C PHE A 425 0.98 -0.28 -15.17
N PHE A 426 -0.05 0.57 -15.13
CA PHE A 426 0.10 1.98 -14.77
C PHE A 426 -0.48 2.45 -13.44
N ASP A 427 -1.19 1.59 -12.71
CA ASP A 427 -1.91 2.03 -11.51
C ASP A 427 -1.22 1.67 -10.18
N LEU A 428 -0.09 0.96 -10.19
CA LEU A 428 0.39 0.30 -8.96
C LEU A 428 1.91 0.25 -8.76
N ILE A 429 2.58 1.36 -9.00
CA ILE A 429 3.80 1.64 -8.26
C ILE A 429 3.45 2.72 -7.22
N PRO A 430 3.67 2.51 -5.90
CA PRO A 430 3.56 3.57 -4.91
C PRO A 430 4.26 4.82 -5.45
N LYS A 431 3.68 6.00 -5.25
CA LYS A 431 4.21 7.26 -5.81
C LYS A 431 5.69 7.45 -5.46
N GLU A 432 6.08 6.91 -4.30
CA GLU A 432 7.44 6.84 -3.77
C GLU A 432 8.33 5.87 -4.55
N VAL A 433 7.84 4.69 -4.93
CA VAL A 433 8.62 3.67 -5.66
C VAL A 433 8.81 4.05 -7.13
N MET A 434 7.86 4.74 -7.77
CA MET A 434 8.01 5.23 -9.16
C MET A 434 9.01 6.39 -9.22
N GLN A 435 8.98 7.28 -8.21
CA GLN A 435 9.99 8.33 -8.05
C GLN A 435 11.37 7.75 -7.75
N ILE A 436 11.47 6.66 -7.00
CA ILE A 436 12.73 5.95 -6.73
C ILE A 436 13.25 5.23 -7.97
N ILE A 437 12.41 4.50 -8.72
CA ILE A 437 12.81 3.78 -9.94
C ILE A 437 13.22 4.75 -11.05
N VAL A 438 12.49 5.85 -11.25
CA VAL A 438 12.85 6.91 -12.20
C VAL A 438 14.13 7.63 -11.76
N ALA A 439 14.33 7.87 -10.46
CA ALA A 439 15.54 8.47 -9.92
C ALA A 439 16.77 7.55 -10.05
N ILE A 440 16.62 6.23 -9.88
CA ILE A 440 17.69 5.24 -10.06
C ILE A 440 18.08 5.15 -11.55
N LYS A 441 17.10 5.13 -12.46
CA LYS A 441 17.32 5.03 -13.91
C LYS A 441 18.00 6.26 -14.53
N HIS A 442 17.69 7.46 -14.05
CA HIS A 442 18.32 8.70 -14.56
C HIS A 442 19.72 8.96 -13.95
N PHE A 443 20.02 8.39 -12.77
CA PHE A 443 21.37 8.45 -12.18
C PHE A 443 22.37 7.54 -12.88
N SER A 444 21.93 6.42 -13.47
CA SER A 444 22.80 5.50 -14.22
C SER A 444 23.15 5.99 -15.64
N GLU A 445 22.47 7.01 -16.16
CA GLU A 445 22.61 7.47 -17.55
C GLU A 445 23.12 8.92 -17.70
N GLY A 446 23.44 9.62 -16.60
CA GLY A 446 24.19 10.89 -16.63
C GLY A 446 23.45 12.13 -17.14
N VAL A 447 22.13 12.07 -17.36
CA VAL A 447 21.33 13.23 -17.81
C VAL A 447 20.39 13.69 -16.70
N VAL A 448 20.60 14.91 -16.19
CA VAL A 448 19.75 15.54 -15.16
C VAL A 448 18.75 16.49 -15.83
N PRO A 449 17.43 16.20 -15.81
CA PRO A 449 16.44 17.14 -16.34
C PRO A 449 16.37 18.43 -15.49
N PRO A 450 16.06 19.60 -16.09
CA PRO A 450 15.98 20.89 -15.37
C PRO A 450 15.00 20.89 -14.18
N GLN A 451 13.96 20.06 -14.22
CA GLN A 451 12.99 19.90 -13.13
C GLN A 451 13.57 19.14 -11.92
N PHE A 452 14.60 18.30 -12.13
CA PHE A 452 15.32 17.56 -11.09
C PHE A 452 16.36 18.44 -10.37
N ALA A 453 16.92 19.46 -11.02
CA ALA A 453 17.81 20.43 -10.38
C ALA A 453 17.11 21.23 -9.26
N GLN A 454 15.78 21.38 -9.33
CA GLN A 454 14.98 22.03 -8.29
C GLN A 454 14.63 21.07 -7.13
N PHE A 455 14.54 19.76 -7.41
CA PHE A 455 14.29 18.70 -6.42
C PHE A 455 15.56 18.30 -5.64
N CYS A 456 16.73 18.29 -6.30
CA CYS A 456 18.04 17.99 -5.70
C CYS A 456 18.61 19.10 -4.81
N ARG A 457 18.03 20.31 -4.81
CA ARG A 457 18.43 21.39 -3.89
C ARG A 457 17.91 21.18 -2.45
N ARG A 458 17.14 20.11 -2.20
CA ARG A 458 16.70 19.73 -0.85
C ARG A 458 17.78 18.89 -0.15
N PRO A 459 18.37 19.36 0.97
CA PRO A 459 19.53 18.72 1.62
C PRO A 459 19.34 17.25 2.03
N LEU A 460 18.10 16.82 2.25
CA LEU A 460 17.74 15.45 2.64
C LEU A 460 17.80 14.45 1.46
N VAL A 461 17.46 14.89 0.25
CA VAL A 461 17.41 14.02 -0.94
C VAL A 461 18.81 13.73 -1.45
N ALA A 462 19.70 14.73 -1.41
CA ALA A 462 21.12 14.55 -1.75
C ALA A 462 21.86 13.59 -0.79
N ARG A 463 21.46 13.52 0.48
CA ARG A 463 22.00 12.56 1.45
C ARG A 463 21.48 11.15 1.23
N LEU A 464 20.19 10.99 0.96
CA LEU A 464 19.59 9.67 0.69
C LEU A 464 20.18 9.03 -0.57
N ILE A 465 20.37 9.83 -1.63
CA ILE A 465 20.96 9.36 -2.89
C ILE A 465 22.44 8.98 -2.71
N ARG A 466 23.23 9.74 -1.93
CA ARG A 466 24.61 9.34 -1.60
C ARG A 466 24.68 8.07 -0.76
N SER A 467 23.79 7.88 0.21
CA SER A 467 23.76 6.64 0.99
C SER A 467 23.34 5.42 0.16
N LEU A 468 22.39 5.58 -0.77
CA LEU A 468 21.97 4.51 -1.69
C LEU A 468 23.05 4.17 -2.73
N VAL A 469 23.74 5.17 -3.28
CA VAL A 469 24.85 4.97 -4.23
C VAL A 469 26.06 4.33 -3.54
N ASN A 470 26.36 4.69 -2.29
CA ASN A 470 27.42 4.04 -1.52
C ASN A 470 27.06 2.58 -1.16
N ALA A 471 25.79 2.30 -0.82
CA ALA A 471 25.34 0.94 -0.51
C ALA A 471 25.36 0.01 -1.75
N LEU A 472 25.07 0.54 -2.94
CA LEU A 472 25.09 -0.23 -4.18
C LEU A 472 26.51 -0.47 -4.74
N ASN A 473 27.46 0.43 -4.45
CA ASN A 473 28.84 0.31 -4.92
C ASN A 473 29.69 -0.70 -4.11
N GLU A 474 29.23 -1.21 -2.97
CA GLU A 474 30.02 -2.06 -2.07
C GLU A 474 29.85 -3.59 -2.27
N GLN A 475 29.16 -4.07 -3.31
CA GLN A 475 29.09 -5.50 -3.73
C GLN A 475 29.13 -6.55 -2.57
N LYS A 476 28.11 -6.59 -1.69
CA LYS A 476 28.04 -7.60 -0.62
C LYS A 476 26.63 -8.18 -0.38
N ASP A 477 25.96 -8.68 -1.42
CA ASP A 477 24.61 -9.25 -1.23
C ASP A 477 24.28 -10.49 -2.06
N GLN A 478 25.25 -11.39 -2.26
CA GLN A 478 25.00 -12.71 -2.87
C GLN A 478 25.31 -13.94 -1.99
N HIS A 479 25.69 -13.78 -0.71
CA HIS A 479 26.05 -14.93 0.13
C HIS A 479 25.29 -15.10 1.46
N ILE A 480 24.31 -14.25 1.80
CA ILE A 480 23.60 -14.36 3.08
C ILE A 480 22.66 -15.57 3.13
N HIS A 481 21.94 -15.89 2.05
CA HIS A 481 21.03 -17.05 2.04
C HIS A 481 21.75 -18.41 2.02
N LEU A 482 22.92 -18.51 1.35
CA LEU A 482 23.72 -19.75 1.29
C LEU A 482 24.45 -20.04 2.61
N LEU A 483 24.81 -19.01 3.40
CA LEU A 483 25.42 -19.18 4.71
C LEU A 483 24.39 -19.69 5.75
N PHE A 484 23.14 -19.22 5.68
CA PHE A 484 22.06 -19.70 6.56
C PHE A 484 21.65 -21.14 6.26
N ASP A 485 21.57 -21.55 5.00
CA ASP A 485 21.27 -22.94 4.62
C ASP A 485 22.43 -23.90 4.95
N ALA A 486 23.69 -23.49 4.77
CA ALA A 486 24.86 -24.31 5.11
C ALA A 486 25.02 -24.52 6.63
N ILE A 487 24.74 -23.48 7.43
CA ILE A 487 24.72 -23.57 8.90
C ILE A 487 23.51 -24.39 9.39
N TYR A 488 22.34 -24.26 8.75
CA TYR A 488 21.13 -25.02 9.06
C TYR A 488 21.28 -26.52 8.77
N LYS A 489 21.93 -26.89 7.66
CA LYS A 489 22.20 -28.29 7.27
C LYS A 489 23.21 -28.98 8.21
N GLN A 490 24.24 -28.26 8.67
CA GLN A 490 25.20 -28.79 9.64
C GLN A 490 24.64 -28.96 11.07
N LEU A 491 23.60 -28.21 11.45
CA LEU A 491 23.03 -28.23 12.80
C LEU A 491 21.84 -29.19 12.96
N THR A 492 21.18 -29.59 11.86
CA THR A 492 19.95 -30.41 11.90
C THR A 492 20.19 -31.92 11.89
N GLU A 493 21.34 -32.40 11.40
CA GLU A 493 21.66 -33.84 11.39
C GLU A 493 22.09 -34.40 12.76
N LYS A 494 22.32 -33.54 13.78
CA LYS A 494 22.97 -33.99 15.03
C LYS A 494 22.07 -34.28 16.25
N ASN A 495 20.87 -33.70 16.39
CA ASN A 495 20.19 -33.69 17.71
C ASN A 495 18.71 -34.08 17.81
N ASN A 496 17.99 -34.43 16.73
CA ASN A 496 16.68 -35.13 16.79
C ASN A 496 15.67 -34.72 17.92
N LEU A 497 15.45 -33.42 18.15
CA LEU A 497 14.60 -32.93 19.26
C LEU A 497 13.17 -32.58 18.79
N THR A 498 12.17 -33.31 19.30
CA THR A 498 10.75 -32.89 19.37
C THR A 498 10.50 -32.37 20.79
N ALA A 499 9.98 -31.16 20.97
CA ALA A 499 9.82 -30.56 22.30
C ALA A 499 8.45 -29.89 22.50
N ASP A 500 7.94 -29.96 23.74
CA ASP A 500 6.76 -29.25 24.23
C ASP A 500 7.17 -27.85 24.75
N ILE A 501 6.47 -26.79 24.31
CA ILE A 501 6.97 -25.40 24.31
C ILE A 501 6.08 -24.45 25.12
N LEU A 502 6.70 -23.61 25.95
CA LEU A 502 6.09 -22.45 26.59
C LEU A 502 6.43 -21.15 25.82
N LEU A 503 5.41 -20.41 25.39
CA LEU A 503 5.54 -19.09 24.75
C LEU A 503 5.14 -17.99 25.74
N TYR A 504 6.08 -17.08 26.04
CA TYR A 504 5.89 -15.98 26.97
C TYR A 504 5.99 -14.65 26.23
N THR A 505 4.90 -13.87 26.14
CA THR A 505 4.95 -12.57 25.46
C THR A 505 4.18 -11.47 26.20
N GLY A 506 4.81 -10.30 26.28
CA GLY A 506 4.24 -9.11 26.90
C GLY A 506 3.56 -8.14 25.96
N ASP A 507 3.75 -8.21 24.64
CA ASP A 507 2.98 -7.45 23.63
C ASP A 507 3.42 -7.88 22.21
N SER A 508 2.47 -8.09 21.29
CA SER A 508 2.54 -8.28 19.81
C SER A 508 3.67 -9.13 19.18
N THR A 509 4.59 -9.71 19.95
CA THR A 509 5.76 -10.48 19.50
C THR A 509 5.38 -11.84 18.95
N ILE A 510 4.23 -12.39 19.38
CA ILE A 510 3.69 -13.65 18.83
C ILE A 510 3.40 -13.52 17.33
N ARG A 511 3.02 -12.34 16.82
CA ARG A 511 2.79 -12.15 15.37
C ARG A 511 4.07 -12.28 14.55
N ARG A 512 5.26 -12.23 15.17
CA ARG A 512 6.57 -12.34 14.51
C ARG A 512 7.32 -13.62 14.86
N THR A 513 6.79 -14.46 15.74
CA THR A 513 7.27 -15.83 15.88
C THR A 513 6.95 -16.52 14.55
N ASN A 514 7.96 -16.66 13.68
CA ASN A 514 7.77 -17.18 12.32
C ASN A 514 6.96 -18.47 12.38
N SER A 515 6.01 -18.63 11.46
CA SER A 515 5.11 -19.79 11.35
C SER A 515 5.87 -21.13 11.45
N ILE A 516 7.15 -21.16 11.07
CA ILE A 516 8.09 -22.28 11.15
C ILE A 516 8.42 -22.74 12.59
N GLN A 517 8.45 -21.83 13.58
CA GLN A 517 8.67 -22.20 14.99
C GLN A 517 7.43 -22.87 15.60
N LEU A 518 6.23 -22.43 15.21
CA LEU A 518 4.95 -23.08 15.58
C LEU A 518 4.79 -24.47 14.93
N LEU A 519 5.47 -24.73 13.80
CA LEU A 519 5.43 -26.04 13.13
C LEU A 519 6.19 -27.16 13.87
N ARG A 520 6.96 -26.84 14.92
CA ARG A 520 7.78 -27.80 15.68
C ARG A 520 7.16 -28.26 17.01
N ILE A 521 5.94 -27.83 17.34
CA ILE A 521 5.23 -28.25 18.56
C ILE A 521 4.74 -29.69 18.40
N GLY A 522 5.20 -30.58 19.28
CA GLY A 522 4.96 -32.02 19.20
C GLY A 522 3.61 -32.47 19.73
N LYS A 523 3.28 -32.17 20.99
CA LYS A 523 2.05 -32.65 21.64
C LYS A 523 1.30 -31.58 22.44
N LYS A 524 2.01 -30.69 23.13
CA LYS A 524 1.40 -29.69 24.02
C LYS A 524 2.08 -28.32 23.93
N VAL A 525 1.28 -27.26 24.02
CA VAL A 525 1.77 -25.87 24.05
C VAL A 525 1.08 -25.09 25.17
N VAL A 526 1.83 -24.23 25.85
CA VAL A 526 1.27 -23.26 26.80
C VAL A 526 1.62 -21.86 26.30
N VAL A 527 0.61 -21.01 26.13
CA VAL A 527 0.81 -19.63 25.69
C VAL A 527 0.29 -18.69 26.77
N GLY A 528 1.24 -17.93 27.32
CA GLY A 528 1.00 -16.93 28.35
C GLY A 528 1.02 -15.52 27.79
N VAL A 529 -0.03 -14.75 28.05
CA VAL A 529 -0.11 -13.33 27.65
C VAL A 529 -0.21 -12.47 28.90
N THR A 530 0.65 -11.46 28.97
CA THR A 530 0.66 -10.51 30.10
C THR A 530 -0.65 -9.71 30.15
N ASP A 531 -1.20 -9.49 31.35
CA ASP A 531 -2.49 -8.79 31.56
C ASP A 531 -2.48 -7.93 32.85
N GLY A 532 -3.52 -7.13 33.05
CA GLY A 532 -3.77 -6.34 34.28
C GLY A 532 -2.69 -5.30 34.57
N ILE A 533 -2.21 -5.27 35.82
CA ILE A 533 -1.24 -4.27 36.36
C ILE A 533 0.05 -4.20 35.53
N MET A 534 0.46 -5.31 34.89
CA MET A 534 1.65 -5.36 34.05
C MET A 534 1.49 -4.64 32.69
N ILE A 535 0.26 -4.41 32.22
CA ILE A 535 -0.04 -3.59 31.03
C ILE A 535 -0.25 -2.12 31.41
N GLU A 536 -0.89 -1.85 32.53
CA GLU A 536 -1.23 -0.48 32.97
C GLU A 536 -0.01 0.42 33.14
N ASN A 537 1.13 -0.16 33.52
CA ASN A 537 2.40 0.55 33.67
C ASN A 537 3.14 0.81 32.35
N LYS A 538 2.57 0.44 31.19
CA LYS A 538 3.18 0.67 29.87
C LYS A 538 2.78 2.04 29.31
N VAL A 539 3.76 2.71 28.69
CA VAL A 539 3.66 4.07 28.12
C VAL A 539 2.49 4.25 27.13
N LEU A 540 2.00 3.17 26.51
CA LEU A 540 0.88 3.18 25.56
C LEU A 540 -0.22 2.16 25.91
N ALA A 541 -0.49 1.95 27.20
CA ALA A 541 -1.50 0.99 27.67
C ALA A 541 -2.87 1.16 26.97
N LYS A 542 -3.32 2.42 26.77
CA LYS A 542 -4.62 2.74 26.12
C LYS A 542 -4.66 2.52 24.60
N ALA A 543 -3.51 2.30 23.95
CA ALA A 543 -3.41 2.03 22.52
C ALA A 543 -3.14 0.54 22.21
N SER A 544 -3.07 -0.29 23.26
CA SER A 544 -2.88 -1.74 23.13
C SER A 544 -4.24 -2.41 22.89
N GLU A 545 -4.29 -3.40 21.99
CA GLU A 545 -5.49 -4.22 21.80
C GLU A 545 -5.86 -4.90 23.14
N PRO A 546 -7.14 -4.92 23.56
CA PRO A 546 -7.53 -5.64 24.77
C PRO A 546 -7.04 -7.08 24.71
N VAL A 547 -6.42 -7.57 25.79
CA VAL A 547 -5.80 -8.92 25.86
C VAL A 547 -6.76 -10.02 25.39
N ILE A 548 -8.05 -9.87 25.74
CA ILE A 548 -9.13 -10.77 25.31
C ILE A 548 -9.25 -10.86 23.77
N ASN A 549 -9.20 -9.72 23.07
CA ASN A 549 -9.32 -9.68 21.61
C ASN A 549 -8.06 -10.25 20.94
N PHE A 550 -6.88 -9.91 21.46
CA PHE A 550 -5.62 -10.45 20.99
C PHE A 550 -5.58 -11.98 21.13
N MET A 551 -5.97 -12.50 22.31
CA MET A 551 -6.04 -13.94 22.58
C MET A 551 -7.04 -14.63 21.66
N SER A 552 -8.23 -14.07 21.47
CA SER A 552 -9.23 -14.63 20.55
C SER A 552 -8.70 -14.73 19.11
N ASN A 553 -8.05 -13.68 18.62
CA ASN A 553 -7.50 -13.63 17.26
C ASN A 553 -6.32 -14.59 17.06
N PHE A 554 -5.43 -14.67 18.06
CA PHE A 554 -4.30 -15.59 18.03
C PHE A 554 -4.77 -17.05 18.04
N TRP A 555 -5.66 -17.42 18.96
CA TRP A 555 -6.14 -18.80 19.09
C TRP A 555 -6.98 -19.25 17.91
N SER A 556 -7.82 -18.37 17.35
CA SER A 556 -8.52 -18.66 16.08
C SER A 556 -7.53 -19.02 14.96
N SER A 557 -6.41 -18.30 14.87
CA SER A 557 -5.36 -18.59 13.89
C SER A 557 -4.60 -19.88 14.23
N PHE A 558 -4.25 -20.10 15.50
CA PHE A 558 -3.50 -21.27 15.95
C PHE A 558 -4.29 -22.58 15.79
N ASP A 559 -5.56 -22.59 16.24
CA ASP A 559 -6.45 -23.75 16.16
C ASP A 559 -6.73 -24.12 14.69
N SER A 560 -6.79 -23.13 13.79
CA SER A 560 -6.90 -23.37 12.34
C SER A 560 -5.67 -24.04 11.71
N MET A 561 -4.48 -23.78 12.27
CA MET A 561 -3.22 -24.31 11.75
C MET A 561 -2.86 -25.67 12.37
N ARG A 562 -3.22 -25.92 13.64
CA ARG A 562 -2.84 -27.12 14.41
C ARG A 562 -3.98 -27.64 15.30
N PRO A 563 -5.05 -28.21 14.72
CA PRO A 563 -6.25 -28.62 15.48
C PRO A 563 -6.02 -29.80 16.46
N ASN A 564 -4.91 -30.52 16.36
CA ASN A 564 -4.62 -31.74 17.14
C ASN A 564 -3.61 -31.54 18.28
N ILE A 565 -3.23 -30.30 18.60
CA ILE A 565 -2.27 -29.97 19.67
C ILE A 565 -3.04 -29.53 20.91
N ASN A 566 -2.72 -30.11 22.07
CA ASN A 566 -3.31 -29.68 23.34
C ASN A 566 -2.71 -28.33 23.75
N ALA A 567 -3.49 -27.26 23.63
CA ALA A 567 -3.04 -25.91 23.91
C ALA A 567 -3.69 -25.33 25.19
N TYR A 568 -2.86 -24.88 26.13
CA TYR A 568 -3.31 -24.25 27.37
C TYR A 568 -3.14 -22.73 27.30
N ARG A 569 -4.18 -22.01 27.72
CA ARG A 569 -4.30 -20.55 27.64
C ARG A 569 -4.18 -19.97 29.04
N GLU A 570 -3.19 -19.12 29.30
CA GLU A 570 -3.01 -18.47 30.61
C GLU A 570 -2.87 -16.95 30.46
N SER A 571 -3.58 -16.20 31.32
CA SER A 571 -3.35 -14.77 31.53
C SER A 571 -2.32 -14.62 32.65
N ILE A 572 -1.22 -13.92 32.37
CA ILE A 572 -0.06 -13.82 33.26
C ILE A 572 -0.05 -12.45 33.93
N GLY A 573 -0.30 -12.43 35.25
CA GLY A 573 -0.26 -11.22 36.08
C GLY A 573 1.08 -10.94 36.77
N ASN A 574 2.02 -11.90 36.77
CA ASN A 574 3.39 -11.80 37.28
C ASN A 574 4.33 -12.76 36.53
N VAL A 575 5.66 -12.57 36.59
CA VAL A 575 6.64 -13.33 35.78
C VAL A 575 6.63 -14.85 36.06
N CYS A 576 6.17 -15.28 37.24
CA CYS A 576 6.15 -16.69 37.66
C CYS A 576 4.71 -17.25 37.65
N SER A 577 4.31 -17.83 36.51
CA SER A 577 2.97 -18.41 36.27
C SER A 577 2.95 -19.94 36.41
N SER A 578 1.90 -20.61 35.88
CA SER A 578 1.77 -22.08 35.79
C SER A 578 3.00 -22.82 35.25
N SER A 579 3.83 -22.12 34.49
CA SER A 579 5.14 -22.54 33.99
C SER A 579 6.15 -23.02 35.04
N THR A 580 5.99 -22.63 36.31
CA THR A 580 6.88 -23.01 37.42
C THR A 580 6.49 -24.31 38.13
N ILE A 581 5.35 -24.90 37.77
CA ILE A 581 4.74 -26.07 38.44
C ILE A 581 4.48 -27.22 37.43
N MET A 582 4.42 -26.91 36.12
CA MET A 582 4.24 -27.91 35.06
C MET A 582 5.54 -28.67 34.77
N ALA A 583 5.65 -29.90 35.29
CA ALA A 583 6.81 -30.77 35.15
C ALA A 583 7.06 -31.27 33.72
N ASP A 584 6.03 -31.26 32.87
CA ASP A 584 6.04 -31.78 31.50
C ASP A 584 6.53 -30.79 30.44
N LEU A 585 6.80 -29.53 30.82
CA LEU A 585 7.36 -28.53 29.93
C LEU A 585 8.90 -28.57 29.97
N ASN A 586 9.53 -28.59 28.79
CA ASN A 586 10.98 -28.76 28.65
C ASN A 586 11.68 -27.60 27.91
N CYS A 587 10.95 -26.66 27.31
CA CYS A 587 11.52 -25.54 26.56
C CYS A 587 10.74 -24.23 26.76
N ILE A 588 11.45 -23.11 26.88
CA ILE A 588 10.89 -21.75 26.93
C ILE A 588 11.45 -20.89 25.81
N ILE A 589 10.58 -20.19 25.07
CA ILE A 589 10.96 -19.26 23.99
C ILE A 589 10.65 -17.83 24.41
N LEU A 590 11.66 -16.96 24.35
CA LEU A 590 11.60 -15.56 24.79
C LEU A 590 12.21 -14.61 23.76
N ALA A 591 11.76 -13.36 23.73
CA ALA A 591 12.45 -12.29 23.01
C ALA A 591 13.74 -11.88 23.75
N ASP A 592 14.76 -11.43 23.00
CA ASP A 592 16.08 -11.02 23.53
C ASP A 592 16.01 -10.07 24.73
N GLU A 593 15.12 -9.09 24.69
CA GLU A 593 14.89 -8.12 25.78
C GLU A 593 14.32 -8.71 27.07
N ARG A 594 13.85 -9.96 27.06
CA ARG A 594 13.26 -10.68 28.20
C ARG A 594 14.08 -11.90 28.64
N GLN A 595 15.32 -12.03 28.17
CA GLN A 595 16.21 -13.13 28.56
C GLN A 595 16.37 -13.27 30.08
N GLN A 596 16.33 -12.16 30.83
CA GLN A 596 16.44 -12.17 32.29
C GLN A 596 15.27 -12.87 33.00
N ASP A 597 14.09 -12.89 32.38
CA ASP A 597 12.90 -13.55 32.93
C ASP A 597 13.08 -15.08 32.94
N ALA A 598 13.83 -15.63 31.97
CA ALA A 598 14.13 -17.07 31.89
C ALA A 598 14.80 -17.58 33.18
N PHE A 599 15.77 -16.81 33.67
CA PHE A 599 16.52 -17.15 34.89
C PHE A 599 15.65 -17.14 36.14
N GLN A 600 14.68 -16.22 36.24
CA GLN A 600 13.75 -16.19 37.37
C GLN A 600 12.82 -17.40 37.36
N VAL A 601 12.31 -17.78 36.19
CA VAL A 601 11.44 -18.94 36.03
C VAL A 601 12.18 -20.25 36.34
N ASP A 602 13.41 -20.42 35.83
CA ASP A 602 14.23 -21.61 36.12
C ASP A 602 14.60 -21.73 37.60
N LYS A 603 14.93 -20.62 38.27
CA LYS A 603 15.19 -20.61 39.71
C LYS A 603 13.97 -21.11 40.51
N GLN A 604 12.79 -20.60 40.19
CA GLN A 604 11.55 -21.00 40.87
C GLN A 604 11.18 -22.47 40.58
N ARG A 605 11.45 -22.97 39.38
CA ARG A 605 11.27 -24.39 39.03
C ARG A 605 12.17 -25.31 39.86
N GLN A 606 13.42 -24.92 40.09
CA GLN A 606 14.34 -25.69 40.92
C GLN A 606 13.89 -25.70 42.39
N GLU A 607 13.40 -24.57 42.91
CA GLU A 607 12.82 -24.50 44.26
C GLU A 607 11.58 -25.42 44.39
N ASN A 608 10.84 -25.64 43.30
CA ASN A 608 9.71 -26.57 43.21
C ASN A 608 10.12 -28.03 42.85
N GLY A 609 11.42 -28.35 42.76
CA GLY A 609 11.92 -29.69 42.46
C GLY A 609 11.80 -30.12 40.99
N LEU A 610 11.68 -29.18 40.05
CA LEU A 610 11.54 -29.44 38.61
C LEU A 610 12.83 -29.16 37.82
N SER A 611 12.95 -29.79 36.64
CA SER A 611 14.08 -29.58 35.73
C SER A 611 14.05 -28.20 35.08
N GLN A 612 15.24 -27.64 34.82
CA GLN A 612 15.43 -26.40 34.07
C GLN A 612 14.91 -26.51 32.64
N PHE A 613 14.52 -25.38 32.05
CA PHE A 613 14.12 -25.30 30.66
C PHE A 613 15.31 -25.26 29.69
N ALA A 614 15.09 -25.78 28.48
CA ALA A 614 15.88 -25.37 27.32
C ALA A 614 15.43 -23.96 26.89
N VAL A 615 16.26 -22.94 27.11
CA VAL A 615 15.94 -21.55 26.79
C VAL A 615 16.30 -21.22 25.33
N HIS A 616 15.33 -20.72 24.58
CA HIS A 616 15.53 -20.23 23.21
C HIS A 616 15.20 -18.74 23.13
N ILE A 617 16.21 -17.95 22.78
CA ILE A 617 16.10 -16.50 22.64
C ILE A 617 15.91 -16.16 21.16
N VAL A 618 14.87 -15.39 20.86
CA VAL A 618 14.63 -14.82 19.53
C VAL A 618 15.39 -13.50 19.43
N PRO A 619 16.47 -13.43 18.63
CA PRO A 619 17.27 -12.21 18.51
C PRO A 619 16.46 -11.10 17.84
N MET A 620 16.64 -9.88 18.35
CA MET A 620 16.08 -8.67 17.73
C MET A 620 17.00 -8.20 16.60
N ILE A 621 16.44 -7.68 15.51
CA ILE A 621 17.21 -7.13 14.39
C ILE A 621 17.96 -5.88 14.89
N SER A 622 19.29 -5.92 14.87
CA SER A 622 20.12 -4.75 15.15
C SER A 622 20.21 -3.86 13.92
N ALA A 623 20.02 -2.55 14.09
CA ALA A 623 20.51 -1.57 13.11
C ALA A 623 22.06 -1.53 13.16
N ASP A 624 22.69 -1.29 12.01
CA ASP A 624 24.14 -1.39 11.78
C ASP A 624 25.03 -0.69 12.83
N LYS A 625 26.20 -1.29 13.05
CA LYS A 625 27.20 -0.94 14.07
C LYS A 625 28.07 0.30 13.77
N ASP A 626 27.81 1.05 12.70
CA ASP A 626 28.73 2.10 12.22
C ASP A 626 28.45 3.54 12.69
N ASN A 627 27.61 3.73 13.71
CA ASN A 627 27.53 5.01 14.43
C ASN A 627 27.99 4.82 15.87
N GLN A 628 29.19 5.32 16.20
CA GLN A 628 29.73 5.30 17.56
C GLN A 628 28.95 6.14 18.58
N ASP A 629 27.89 6.86 18.18
CA ASP A 629 27.13 7.78 19.05
C ASP A 629 25.60 7.55 19.08
N GLN A 630 25.12 6.31 18.96
CA GLN A 630 23.70 5.98 19.21
C GLN A 630 23.53 5.00 20.38
N ASP A 631 22.59 5.32 21.28
CA ASP A 631 22.10 4.41 22.33
C ASP A 631 21.77 3.04 21.71
N LYS A 632 22.51 2.01 22.14
CA LYS A 632 22.57 0.69 21.51
C LYS A 632 21.31 -0.20 21.60
N LYS A 633 20.11 0.35 21.84
CA LYS A 633 18.86 -0.44 21.83
C LYS A 633 17.68 0.39 21.29
N LEU A 634 17.39 0.24 19.99
CA LEU A 634 16.15 0.73 19.38
C LEU A 634 14.97 -0.13 19.87
N SER A 635 14.25 0.32 20.90
CA SER A 635 13.01 -0.33 21.34
C SER A 635 11.87 -0.05 20.34
N LEU A 636 10.95 -1.00 20.16
CA LEU A 636 9.78 -0.93 19.26
C LEU A 636 8.94 0.37 19.43
N ILE A 637 9.01 1.00 20.60
CA ILE A 637 8.35 2.26 20.95
C ILE A 637 8.91 3.42 20.11
N SER A 638 10.23 3.46 19.92
CA SER A 638 10.92 4.51 19.15
C SER A 638 10.63 4.42 17.64
N PHE A 639 10.49 3.21 17.10
CA PHE A 639 10.04 2.98 15.72
C PHE A 639 8.56 3.34 15.52
N ARG A 640 7.68 2.97 16.46
CA ARG A 640 6.27 3.37 16.44
C ARG A 640 6.13 4.90 16.49
N GLN A 641 6.93 5.59 17.30
CA GLN A 641 6.98 7.06 17.33
C GLN A 641 7.51 7.67 16.03
N GLN A 642 8.51 7.05 15.39
CA GLN A 642 9.00 7.51 14.08
C GLN A 642 7.94 7.37 12.98
N VAL A 643 7.23 6.25 12.91
CA VAL A 643 6.16 6.04 11.92
C VAL A 643 4.98 6.98 12.18
N LEU A 644 4.61 7.20 13.44
CA LEU A 644 3.55 8.15 13.81
C LEU A 644 3.95 9.60 13.43
N ASN A 645 5.21 9.98 13.66
CA ASN A 645 5.75 11.29 13.26
C ASN A 645 5.81 11.49 11.74
N ILE A 646 6.04 10.42 10.97
CA ILE A 646 6.02 10.45 9.51
C ILE A 646 4.60 10.66 8.99
N LEU A 647 3.61 9.96 9.57
CA LEU A 647 2.20 10.06 9.19
C LEU A 647 1.55 11.40 9.58
N LEU A 648 1.99 12.04 10.66
CA LEU A 648 1.46 13.34 11.09
C LEU A 648 2.01 14.51 10.25
N LYS A 649 3.25 14.40 9.72
CA LYS A 649 3.86 15.44 8.87
C LYS A 649 3.18 15.61 7.51
N SER A 650 2.45 14.61 7.00
CA SER A 650 1.78 14.71 5.69
C SER A 650 0.48 15.53 5.71
N ARG A 651 0.04 16.06 6.86
CA ARG A 651 -1.24 16.78 7.01
C ARG A 651 -1.15 18.27 7.35
N LEU A 652 0.04 18.86 7.47
CA LEU A 652 0.20 20.27 7.82
C LEU A 652 0.47 21.11 6.56
N GLN A 653 -0.51 21.94 6.17
CA GLN A 653 -0.28 23.06 5.25
C GLN A 653 0.47 24.18 5.98
N SER A 654 1.56 24.66 5.40
CA SER A 654 2.37 25.76 5.93
C SER A 654 1.58 27.06 5.93
N VAL A 655 1.33 27.63 7.10
CA VAL A 655 0.93 29.03 7.25
C VAL A 655 2.20 29.83 7.50
N GLU A 656 2.64 30.62 6.51
CA GLU A 656 3.75 31.56 6.71
C GLU A 656 3.26 32.74 7.57
N SER A 657 3.77 32.86 8.80
CA SER A 657 3.62 34.04 9.64
C SER A 657 4.92 34.84 9.59
N ASN A 658 4.83 36.13 9.25
CA ASN A 658 5.96 37.07 9.26
C ASN A 658 6.28 37.65 10.65
N LEU A 659 5.63 37.14 11.71
CA LEU A 659 5.84 37.63 13.08
C LEU A 659 6.93 36.83 13.80
N PRO A 660 7.81 37.49 14.58
CA PRO A 660 8.81 36.78 15.36
C PRO A 660 8.15 35.91 16.45
N CYS A 661 8.62 34.66 16.60
CA CYS A 661 7.98 33.66 17.48
C CYS A 661 8.86 33.33 18.69
N ILE A 662 8.26 33.27 19.89
CA ILE A 662 8.89 32.83 21.14
C ILE A 662 8.35 31.45 21.51
N ILE A 663 9.24 30.47 21.61
CA ILE A 663 8.88 29.06 21.88
C ILE A 663 9.32 28.67 23.29
N ASN A 664 8.39 28.11 24.06
CA ASN A 664 8.62 27.58 25.40
C ASN A 664 9.15 26.14 25.34
N GLY A 665 10.34 25.85 25.88
CA GLY A 665 10.95 24.50 25.83
C GLY A 665 11.40 23.98 27.20
N VAL A 666 11.19 22.69 27.47
CA VAL A 666 11.65 22.02 28.70
C VAL A 666 13.18 21.91 28.70
N SER A 667 13.84 22.49 29.71
CA SER A 667 15.27 22.41 30.05
C SER A 667 16.23 22.36 28.86
N ILE A 668 16.76 23.53 28.49
CA ILE A 668 17.74 23.72 27.41
C ILE A 668 19.17 23.42 27.93
N GLU A 669 19.30 22.83 29.13
CA GLU A 669 20.57 22.42 29.68
C GLU A 669 21.12 21.19 28.96
N GLY A 670 22.26 21.38 28.28
CA GLY A 670 23.06 20.29 27.70
C GLY A 670 22.43 19.51 26.53
N SER A 671 21.16 19.73 26.16
CA SER A 671 20.49 18.87 25.19
C SER A 671 20.96 19.12 23.74
N ILE A 672 21.18 18.02 23.01
CA ILE A 672 21.49 18.00 21.56
C ILE A 672 20.43 18.76 20.75
N ASN A 673 19.22 18.88 21.29
CA ASN A 673 18.11 19.61 20.68
C ASN A 673 18.33 21.13 20.67
N ALA A 674 18.95 21.70 21.72
CA ALA A 674 19.29 23.12 21.75
C ALA A 674 20.26 23.47 20.61
N ARG A 675 21.34 22.70 20.44
CA ARG A 675 22.29 22.88 19.33
C ARG A 675 21.65 22.68 17.96
N ARG A 676 20.72 21.74 17.85
CA ARG A 676 19.97 21.53 16.59
C ARG A 676 19.10 22.72 16.24
N ILE A 677 18.46 23.34 17.22
CA ILE A 677 17.58 24.49 17.02
C ILE A 677 18.40 25.76 16.74
N GLU A 678 19.53 25.96 17.43
CA GLU A 678 20.51 27.02 17.12
C GLU A 678 21.03 26.90 15.68
N ASN A 679 21.38 25.68 15.23
CA ASN A 679 21.84 25.42 13.86
C ASN A 679 20.76 25.68 12.78
N LEU A 680 19.49 25.79 13.18
CA LEU A 680 18.39 26.17 12.29
C LEU A 680 18.15 27.70 12.27
N GLY A 681 18.99 28.48 12.97
CA GLY A 681 18.95 29.93 12.97
C GLY A 681 17.97 30.52 13.98
N ALA A 682 17.75 29.84 15.11
CA ALA A 682 17.01 30.39 16.24
C ALA A 682 17.95 30.89 17.35
N GLY A 683 17.62 32.04 17.94
CA GLY A 683 18.32 32.55 19.12
C GLY A 683 17.88 31.81 20.38
N ILE A 684 18.80 31.33 21.21
CA ILE A 684 18.47 30.60 22.44
C ILE A 684 18.91 31.42 23.65
N SER A 685 18.03 31.56 24.65
CA SER A 685 18.40 32.14 25.95
C SER A 685 18.15 31.17 27.10
N LYS A 686 19.16 31.04 27.96
CA LYS A 686 19.16 30.17 29.14
C LYS A 686 18.79 30.99 30.37
N CYS A 687 17.52 30.92 30.76
CA CYS A 687 16.94 31.78 31.80
C CYS A 687 17.44 31.45 33.22
N ASP A 688 17.78 30.19 33.46
CA ASP A 688 18.46 29.69 34.67
C ASP A 688 19.75 30.47 34.93
N LYS A 689 20.60 30.64 33.92
CA LYS A 689 21.86 31.42 34.02
C LYS A 689 21.62 32.90 34.27
N LEU A 690 20.47 33.44 33.86
CA LEU A 690 20.08 34.82 34.17
C LEU A 690 19.69 34.97 35.63
N GLY A 691 18.90 34.02 36.15
CA GLY A 691 18.62 33.92 37.57
C GLY A 691 19.90 33.80 38.41
N HIS A 692 20.94 33.14 37.91
CA HIS A 692 22.22 33.12 38.63
C HIS A 692 22.89 34.49 38.74
N LYS A 693 22.76 35.35 37.73
CA LYS A 693 23.40 36.68 37.69
C LYS A 693 22.74 37.71 38.61
N THR A 694 21.46 37.53 38.98
CA THR A 694 20.75 38.50 39.81
C THR A 694 21.23 38.53 41.27
N TYR A 695 21.89 37.48 41.75
CA TYR A 695 22.44 37.39 43.11
C TYR A 695 23.85 37.99 43.28
N LYS A 696 24.44 38.54 42.20
CA LYS A 696 25.77 39.17 42.26
C LYS A 696 25.74 40.50 43.01
N ILE A 697 26.88 40.88 43.58
CA ILE A 697 27.10 42.18 44.25
C ILE A 697 26.70 43.34 43.32
N ASP A 698 26.09 44.37 43.92
CA ASP A 698 25.61 45.61 43.28
C ASP A 698 24.37 45.50 42.38
N THR A 699 23.67 44.36 42.36
CA THR A 699 22.34 44.29 41.75
C THR A 699 21.25 44.77 42.71
N ASP A 700 20.12 45.25 42.16
CA ASP A 700 18.94 45.61 42.96
C ASP A 700 18.35 44.42 43.72
N ALA A 701 18.48 43.20 43.17
CA ALA A 701 18.09 41.96 43.85
C ALA A 701 18.93 41.76 45.11
N TYR A 702 20.26 41.89 44.98
CA TYR A 702 21.17 41.69 46.10
C TYR A 702 20.86 42.64 47.26
N LYS A 703 20.59 43.92 46.97
CA LYS A 703 20.21 44.93 47.98
C LYS A 703 18.87 44.59 48.67
N LYS A 704 17.82 44.31 47.89
CA LYS A 704 16.48 44.00 48.42
C LYS A 704 16.43 42.70 49.22
N ILE A 705 17.17 41.68 48.79
CA ILE A 705 17.25 40.39 49.50
C ILE A 705 18.02 40.56 50.81
N ASN A 706 19.13 41.30 50.81
CA ASN A 706 19.90 41.59 52.03
C ASN A 706 19.10 42.45 53.04
N GLU A 707 18.37 43.47 52.59
CA GLU A 707 17.50 44.29 53.46
C GLU A 707 16.41 43.47 54.13
N LYS A 708 15.88 42.45 53.43
CA LYS A 708 14.74 41.68 53.92
C LYS A 708 15.12 40.48 54.79
N PHE A 709 16.19 39.78 54.42
CA PHE A 709 16.58 38.51 55.05
C PHE A 709 17.79 38.62 55.98
N GLY A 710 18.41 39.79 56.04
CA GLY A 710 19.52 40.11 56.93
C GLY A 710 20.90 39.83 56.33
N LYS A 711 21.95 40.36 56.97
CA LYS A 711 23.35 40.22 56.52
C LYS A 711 23.92 38.81 56.70
N ASP A 712 23.24 37.97 57.47
CA ASP A 712 23.60 36.59 57.80
C ASP A 712 23.45 35.61 56.63
N ILE A 713 22.77 36.02 55.55
CA ILE A 713 22.66 35.25 54.31
C ILE A 713 23.80 35.54 53.33
N ILE A 714 24.69 36.48 53.65
CA ILE A 714 25.81 36.85 52.80
C ILE A 714 27.01 36.00 53.22
N ASN A 715 27.61 35.31 52.25
CA ASN A 715 28.83 34.57 52.48
C ASN A 715 29.96 35.54 52.83
N SER A 716 30.65 35.27 53.95
CA SER A 716 31.71 36.13 54.48
C SER A 716 32.94 36.25 53.56
N ILE A 717 33.10 35.34 52.60
CA ILE A 717 34.30 35.24 51.75
C ILE A 717 34.13 35.98 50.42
N ASP A 718 33.10 35.65 49.64
CA ASP A 718 32.86 36.22 48.30
C ASP A 718 31.86 37.38 48.31
N ARG A 719 31.25 37.67 49.47
CA ARG A 719 30.19 38.68 49.66
C ARG A 719 28.99 38.46 48.74
N GLU A 720 28.75 37.24 48.24
CA GLU A 720 27.54 36.88 47.51
C GLU A 720 26.47 36.31 48.44
N ILE A 721 25.22 36.24 47.97
CA ILE A 721 24.11 35.63 48.72
C ILE A 721 24.27 34.10 48.72
N ASP A 722 24.35 33.50 49.91
CA ASP A 722 24.35 32.04 50.10
C ASP A 722 22.94 31.48 49.93
N ARG A 723 22.69 30.94 48.74
CA ARG A 723 21.38 30.38 48.38
C ARG A 723 20.98 29.20 49.24
N LYS A 724 21.91 28.34 49.64
CA LYS A 724 21.56 27.17 50.48
C LYS A 724 21.07 27.62 51.86
N PHE A 725 21.57 28.74 52.35
CA PHE A 725 21.15 29.31 53.62
C PHE A 725 19.82 30.06 53.49
N VAL A 726 19.65 30.85 52.42
CA VAL A 726 18.36 31.50 52.10
C VAL A 726 17.27 30.45 51.92
N ASP A 727 17.50 29.40 51.14
CA ASP A 727 16.57 28.31 50.88
C ASP A 727 16.10 27.67 52.20
N LYS A 728 16.99 27.43 53.16
CA LYS A 728 16.61 26.89 54.47
C LYS A 728 15.65 27.79 55.25
N LYS A 729 15.79 29.12 55.17
CA LYS A 729 14.86 30.07 55.80
C LYS A 729 13.51 30.09 55.08
N VAL A 730 13.54 30.24 53.75
CA VAL A 730 12.30 30.41 52.98
C VAL A 730 11.47 29.13 52.84
N PHE A 731 12.06 27.94 52.82
CA PHE A 731 11.28 26.69 52.73
C PHE A 731 10.55 26.32 54.02
N GLN A 732 10.80 27.03 55.12
CA GLN A 732 10.06 26.87 56.38
C GLN A 732 8.87 27.83 56.53
N SER A 733 8.77 28.85 55.67
CA SER A 733 7.71 29.86 55.70
C SER A 733 7.22 30.20 54.29
N SER A 734 5.95 29.89 54.02
CA SER A 734 5.32 30.18 52.73
C SER A 734 5.32 31.67 52.39
N ASP A 735 5.26 32.54 53.40
CA ASP A 735 5.24 34.00 53.21
C ASP A 735 6.63 34.54 52.84
N GLU A 736 7.68 34.01 53.45
CA GLU A 736 9.06 34.37 53.13
C GLU A 736 9.47 33.87 51.74
N LEU A 737 9.05 32.65 51.39
CA LEU A 737 9.22 32.12 50.04
C LEU A 737 8.57 33.03 49.01
N LYS A 738 7.34 33.49 49.27
CA LYS A 738 6.63 34.39 48.37
C LYS A 738 7.35 35.73 48.18
N ILE A 739 7.93 36.30 49.23
CA ILE A 739 8.67 37.57 49.15
C ILE A 739 9.96 37.43 48.34
N LEU A 740 10.72 36.35 48.54
CA LEU A 740 11.93 36.08 47.76
C LEU A 740 11.60 35.90 46.27
N THR A 741 10.55 35.12 46.02
CA THR A 741 9.95 34.83 44.71
C THR A 741 9.56 36.13 44.01
N ASP A 742 8.82 37.03 44.66
CA ASP A 742 8.38 38.32 44.09
C ASP A 742 9.53 39.27 43.73
N ILE A 743 10.60 39.30 44.54
CA ILE A 743 11.81 40.10 44.24
C ILE A 743 12.55 39.52 43.02
N PHE A 744 12.73 38.19 43.02
CA PHE A 744 13.52 37.50 42.01
C PHE A 744 12.85 37.52 40.62
N TRP A 745 11.55 37.24 40.55
CA TRP A 745 10.85 37.11 39.27
C TRP A 745 10.74 38.41 38.48
N ASN A 746 10.51 39.53 39.16
CA ASN A 746 10.44 40.84 38.51
C ASN A 746 11.77 41.23 37.84
N LEU A 747 12.89 40.87 38.45
CA LEU A 747 14.23 41.18 37.92
C LEU A 747 14.63 40.24 36.79
N VAL A 748 14.33 38.94 36.91
CA VAL A 748 14.53 37.98 35.82
C VAL A 748 13.72 38.40 34.60
N LEU A 749 12.46 38.82 34.79
CA LEU A 749 11.61 39.30 33.71
C LEU A 749 12.28 40.46 32.95
N HIS A 750 12.76 41.49 33.67
CA HIS A 750 13.39 42.66 33.05
C HIS A 750 14.65 42.30 32.25
N LEU A 751 15.51 41.44 32.79
CA LEU A 751 16.71 40.95 32.10
C LEU A 751 16.37 40.14 30.84
N MET A 752 15.31 39.33 30.90
CA MET A 752 14.83 38.56 29.75
C MET A 752 14.33 39.48 28.63
N GLN A 753 13.60 40.57 28.94
CA GLN A 753 13.13 41.49 27.90
C GLN A 753 14.31 42.09 27.11
N ARG A 754 15.37 42.50 27.80
CA ARG A 754 16.57 43.08 27.14
C ARG A 754 17.29 42.07 26.24
N ILE A 755 17.33 40.79 26.63
CA ILE A 755 17.98 39.75 25.83
C ILE A 755 17.15 39.40 24.60
N VAL A 756 15.84 39.32 24.76
CA VAL A 756 14.92 39.12 23.63
C VAL A 756 15.05 40.27 22.63
N GLU A 757 15.08 41.52 23.11
CA GLU A 757 15.30 42.70 22.25
C GLU A 757 16.67 42.67 21.54
N TYR A 758 17.73 42.27 22.23
CA TYR A 758 19.06 42.12 21.63
C TYR A 758 19.08 41.05 20.53
N LEU A 759 18.55 39.85 20.81
CA LEU A 759 18.51 38.74 19.86
C LEU A 759 17.64 39.06 18.63
N PHE A 760 16.59 39.87 18.79
CA PHE A 760 15.81 40.36 17.66
C PHE A 760 16.55 41.36 16.78
N LYS A 761 17.38 42.24 17.35
CA LYS A 761 18.21 43.16 16.55
C LYS A 761 19.25 42.44 15.69
N GLU A 762 19.71 41.27 16.13
CA GLU A 762 20.60 40.37 15.37
C GLU A 762 19.85 39.55 14.28
N ALA A 763 18.67 40.01 13.85
CA ALA A 763 17.84 39.44 12.79
C ALA A 763 17.35 37.99 13.01
N GLN A 764 17.35 37.49 14.25
CA GLN A 764 16.80 36.17 14.58
C GLN A 764 15.26 36.22 14.55
N ARG A 765 14.62 35.46 13.65
CA ARG A 765 13.14 35.43 13.53
C ARG A 765 12.45 34.57 14.60
N THR A 766 13.18 33.63 15.21
CA THR A 766 12.66 32.72 16.22
C THR A 766 13.58 32.71 17.43
N ILE A 767 13.02 32.87 18.63
CA ILE A 767 13.76 32.83 19.90
C ILE A 767 13.17 31.73 20.79
N VAL A 768 14.03 30.90 21.37
CA VAL A 768 13.62 29.83 22.29
C VAL A 768 14.10 30.16 23.70
N LEU A 769 13.18 30.08 24.66
CA LEU A 769 13.41 30.40 26.07
C LEU A 769 13.11 29.17 26.95
N ASP A 770 13.88 29.02 28.03
CA ASP A 770 13.69 27.91 28.98
C ASP A 770 12.45 28.14 29.86
N ALA A 771 11.64 27.09 30.00
CA ALA A 771 10.23 27.17 30.40
C ALA A 771 9.94 27.51 31.86
N ILE A 772 10.82 27.12 32.78
CA ILE A 772 10.48 27.14 34.20
C ILE A 772 10.42 28.57 34.75
N LEU A 773 11.34 29.44 34.33
CA LEU A 773 11.37 30.83 34.83
C LEU A 773 10.33 31.73 34.16
N LEU A 774 9.93 31.43 32.93
CA LEU A 774 9.04 32.27 32.14
C LEU A 774 7.58 32.15 32.61
N LEU A 775 7.15 30.93 32.98
CA LEU A 775 5.78 30.67 33.46
C LEU A 775 5.49 31.26 34.84
N GLU A 776 6.49 31.35 35.73
CA GLU A 776 6.30 32.00 37.03
C GLU A 776 6.41 33.53 36.96
N ALA A 777 7.32 34.06 36.12
CA ALA A 777 7.48 35.50 35.94
C ALA A 777 6.33 36.18 35.18
N THR A 778 5.60 35.45 34.32
CA THR A 778 4.58 36.01 33.42
C THR A 778 3.13 35.83 33.92
N LYS A 779 2.90 35.61 35.22
CA LYS A 779 1.56 35.79 35.83
C LYS A 779 0.97 37.20 35.59
N ILE A 780 1.76 38.13 35.06
CA ILE A 780 1.31 39.36 34.43
C ILE A 780 1.62 39.24 32.92
N ILE A 781 0.57 39.10 32.11
CA ILE A 781 0.67 39.26 30.65
C ILE A 781 0.96 40.74 30.39
N VAL A 782 2.24 41.13 30.38
CA VAL A 782 2.64 42.46 29.93
C VAL A 782 2.83 42.39 28.42
N PRO A 783 2.09 43.19 27.62
CA PRO A 783 2.29 43.25 26.18
C PRO A 783 3.68 43.82 25.92
N MET A 784 4.60 42.99 25.44
CA MET A 784 5.87 43.49 24.92
C MET A 784 5.58 44.34 23.68
N LYS A 785 6.17 45.53 23.61
CA LYS A 785 5.83 46.63 22.69
C LYS A 785 5.90 46.31 21.17
N HIS A 786 6.43 45.15 20.80
CA HIS A 786 6.58 44.72 19.41
C HIS A 786 5.91 43.35 19.31
N GLY A 787 4.79 43.24 18.58
CA GLY A 787 3.93 42.06 18.61
C GLY A 787 4.69 40.74 18.40
N TYR A 788 4.63 39.85 19.40
CA TYR A 788 5.22 38.50 19.37
C TYR A 788 4.14 37.44 19.63
N CYS A 789 4.32 36.24 19.08
CA CYS A 789 3.52 35.06 19.45
C CYS A 789 4.27 34.23 20.50
N ILE A 790 3.61 33.93 21.63
CA ILE A 790 4.14 33.06 22.70
C ILE A 790 3.50 31.68 22.58
N TYR A 791 4.31 30.63 22.48
CA TYR A 791 3.85 29.24 22.37
C TYR A 791 4.19 28.44 23.63
N ASP A 792 3.18 27.93 24.35
CA ASP A 792 3.35 27.09 25.54
C ASP A 792 3.23 25.59 25.20
N TYR A 793 4.33 24.86 25.35
CA TYR A 793 4.46 23.46 24.95
C TYR A 793 3.84 22.46 25.95
N GLN A 794 3.55 22.85 27.20
CA GLN A 794 3.06 21.92 28.22
C GLN A 794 1.53 21.84 28.37
N LYS A 795 0.76 22.89 28.06
CA LYS A 795 -0.71 22.90 28.28
C LYS A 795 -1.57 22.42 27.13
N SER A 796 -0.97 21.92 26.06
CA SER A 796 -1.67 21.73 24.78
C SER A 796 -1.59 20.30 24.25
N TYR A 797 -1.73 19.31 25.12
CA TYR A 797 -1.93 17.91 24.69
C TYR A 797 -3.35 17.62 24.16
N SER A 798 -4.28 18.59 24.22
CA SER A 798 -5.61 18.48 23.58
C SER A 798 -5.80 19.37 22.35
N MET A 799 -4.78 20.13 21.92
CA MET A 799 -4.90 20.98 20.73
C MET A 799 -3.53 21.30 20.11
N TYR A 800 -2.83 20.31 19.55
CA TYR A 800 -1.76 20.60 18.56
C TYR A 800 -1.62 19.54 17.47
N CYS A 801 -2.11 19.92 16.29
CA CYS A 801 -1.34 20.00 15.04
C CYS A 801 -2.04 21.01 14.12
N ARG A 802 -1.99 22.30 14.49
CA ARG A 802 -2.16 23.42 13.56
C ARG A 802 -1.04 24.42 13.86
N ILE A 803 -0.17 24.63 12.87
CA ILE A 803 0.87 25.66 12.80
C ILE A 803 2.15 25.34 13.59
N LEU A 804 2.85 24.30 13.11
CA LEU A 804 4.25 24.27 12.65
C LEU A 804 4.40 22.99 11.81
#